data_AF-A0A525VZ69-F1
#
_entry.id   AF-A0A525VZ69-F1
#
_cell.length_a   1.000
_cell.length_b   1.000
_cell.length_c   1.000
_cell.angle_alpha   90.00
_cell.angle_beta   90.00
_cell.angle_gamma   90.00
#
_symmetry.space_group_name_H-M   'P 1'
#
loop_
_entity.id
_entity.type
_entity.pdbx_description
1 polymer ?
#
loop_
_entity_poly.entity_id
_entity_poly.type
_entity_poly.pdbx_seq_one_letter_code
_entity_poly.pdbx_strand_id
1 'polypeptide(L)'
;MYKTIYIPVDNSDHSNTAVDVGVHLAKTFGSRIVGSHVYAAKMHDKRFKQMEAGLPEEYHDEKELDRQRQIHDSLITRGLQIITDSYLDYVDKKCNEANLPVERRSLEGRNWKVLAEDINTNGYDLVIMGALGVGAVKDSVIGSNTERVVRRVRNSDMLIIKNVQPITGGKIVVAVDGSPYSFGGLMTGLALGKAFNMPVEAISAFDPYFHYAAFHSISGVLNEEAGKVFRFKEQEKLHEEIIDSGLAKIYQSHLDISREIAQAEQTDVKTTLLDGKAFEKIIQYVRKDVPALLIIGRIGVHSDEDMDVGSNTENLLRSAPCNVLISNRKYVPPIDTQAEYTIAWTEEALRRMEKIPVFARGVAKTAIHRYAIEKGHTIISNTVVDTAIGHILPKGAMDAMRALGGSLDAAGIDRDKMQADEGVTKDLMGPTLSGIMTQIVEEKPKEISASTQAYLDRMGQTYFVCDGCGYIGKGDSPVKCPVCSADGTKFKQVDKKIFEVAATTEGELETDVAYDDVPMQWTKDAKEAIRAVPAGFQRRRAKARIEKSARKLGMTTITLEYAAPTIQEAASEDYTPIFSNKGTGTSPVAEATVAASNGNEANGHIEAASPYTWTDDAQARLDRAPEGFMRDCTRSLILKHAEKIGATLITIEVADEGIEQAKGYMAEAMKTGNLKDMIADLTGKGRG
;
A
#
# COMPACT_ATOMS: atom_id res chain seq x y z
N MET A 1 -11.07 11.53 -18.52
CA MET A 1 -10.44 10.25 -18.16
C MET A 1 -8.98 10.50 -17.84
N TYR A 2 -8.10 10.60 -18.84
CA TYR A 2 -6.71 11.01 -18.67
C TYR A 2 -6.56 12.51 -18.97
N LYS A 3 -5.97 13.28 -18.05
CA LYS A 3 -5.70 14.71 -18.24
C LYS A 3 -4.26 14.95 -18.70
N THR A 4 -3.35 14.08 -18.28
CA THR A 4 -1.92 14.14 -18.57
C THR A 4 -1.43 12.80 -19.12
N ILE A 5 -0.83 12.85 -20.31
CA ILE A 5 -0.28 11.68 -21.00
C ILE A 5 1.23 11.86 -21.13
N TYR A 6 2.01 10.96 -20.53
CA TYR A 6 3.47 10.98 -20.56
C TYR A 6 4.00 9.96 -21.58
N ILE A 7 4.89 10.42 -22.48
CA ILE A 7 5.38 9.62 -23.59
C ILE A 7 6.92 9.73 -23.64
N PRO A 8 7.66 8.74 -23.12
CA PRO A 8 9.08 8.64 -23.35
C PRO A 8 9.37 8.18 -24.77
N VAL A 9 10.24 8.91 -25.47
CA VAL A 9 10.59 8.67 -26.87
C VAL A 9 12.05 8.26 -27.00
N ASP A 10 12.37 7.42 -27.99
CA ASP A 10 13.74 7.05 -28.33
C ASP A 10 13.95 6.91 -29.85
N ASN A 11 12.99 7.38 -30.65
CA ASN A 11 12.94 7.29 -32.12
C ASN A 11 12.88 5.86 -32.68
N SER A 12 12.59 4.86 -31.85
CA SER A 12 12.17 3.54 -32.34
C SER A 12 10.75 3.60 -32.92
N ASP A 13 10.43 2.66 -33.81
CA ASP A 13 9.08 2.54 -34.39
C ASP A 13 8.00 2.45 -33.30
N HIS A 14 8.23 1.66 -32.25
CA HIS A 14 7.29 1.54 -31.14
C HIS A 14 7.11 2.86 -30.37
N SER A 15 8.18 3.63 -30.16
CA SER A 15 8.08 4.94 -29.51
C SER A 15 7.37 5.96 -30.38
N ASN A 16 7.59 5.93 -31.70
CA ASN A 16 6.92 6.82 -32.64
C ASN A 16 5.42 6.49 -32.74
N THR A 17 5.05 5.21 -32.77
CA THR A 17 3.65 4.79 -32.66
C THR A 17 3.04 5.19 -31.30
N ALA A 18 3.81 5.17 -30.21
CA ALA A 18 3.34 5.65 -28.91
C ALA A 18 2.99 7.14 -28.93
N VAL A 19 3.76 7.97 -29.65
CA VAL A 19 3.42 9.38 -29.88
C VAL A 19 2.11 9.50 -30.66
N ASP A 20 1.95 8.75 -31.75
CA ASP A 20 0.74 8.81 -32.57
C ASP A 20 -0.52 8.39 -31.78
N VAL A 21 -0.43 7.31 -30.99
CA VAL A 21 -1.51 6.86 -30.11
C VAL A 21 -1.79 7.89 -29.02
N GLY A 22 -0.76 8.47 -28.42
CA GLY A 22 -0.90 9.51 -27.39
C GLY A 22 -1.55 10.79 -27.91
N VAL A 23 -1.20 11.23 -29.12
CA VAL A 23 -1.84 12.36 -29.80
C VAL A 23 -3.31 12.06 -30.09
N HIS A 24 -3.62 10.84 -30.54
CA HIS A 24 -5.01 10.45 -30.77
C HIS A 24 -5.83 10.47 -29.48
N LEU A 25 -5.33 9.87 -28.39
CA LEU A 25 -5.96 9.89 -27.07
C LEU A 25 -6.13 11.32 -26.53
N ALA A 26 -5.09 12.15 -26.66
CA ALA A 26 -5.10 13.53 -26.18
C ALA A 26 -6.13 14.39 -26.93
N LYS A 27 -6.27 14.21 -28.25
CA LYS A 27 -7.35 14.86 -29.03
C LYS A 27 -8.73 14.48 -28.52
N THR A 28 -8.95 13.19 -28.25
CA THR A 28 -10.26 12.70 -27.83
C THR A 28 -10.63 13.13 -26.42
N PHE A 29 -9.66 13.18 -25.50
CA PHE A 29 -9.91 13.49 -24.09
C PHE A 29 -9.55 14.92 -23.66
N GLY A 30 -9.03 15.75 -24.57
CA GLY A 30 -8.54 17.10 -24.25
C GLY A 30 -7.33 17.06 -23.31
N SER A 31 -6.48 16.05 -23.43
CA SER A 31 -5.33 15.84 -22.55
C SER A 31 -4.13 16.69 -22.96
N ARG A 32 -3.24 16.95 -22.01
CA ARG A 32 -1.91 17.49 -22.25
C ARG A 32 -0.89 16.37 -22.41
N ILE A 33 0.04 16.55 -23.34
CA ILE A 33 1.14 15.59 -23.58
C ILE A 33 2.41 16.07 -22.91
N VAL A 34 3.13 15.15 -22.28
CA VAL A 34 4.50 15.35 -21.78
C VAL A 34 5.42 14.43 -22.57
N GLY A 35 6.18 15.00 -23.50
CA GLY A 35 7.22 14.28 -24.24
C GLY A 35 8.50 14.25 -23.43
N SER A 36 9.10 13.08 -23.26
CA SER A 36 10.36 12.94 -22.52
C SER A 36 11.41 12.12 -23.25
N HIS A 37 12.68 12.42 -22.99
CA HIS A 37 13.77 11.56 -23.39
C HIS A 37 14.85 11.57 -22.30
N VAL A 38 15.46 10.41 -22.06
CA VAL A 38 16.55 10.27 -21.10
C VAL A 38 17.84 9.92 -21.82
N TYR A 39 18.85 10.77 -21.67
CA TYR A 39 20.20 10.55 -22.16
C TYR A 39 21.18 10.33 -21.00
N ALA A 40 22.35 9.73 -21.30
CA ALA A 40 23.26 9.20 -20.30
C ALA A 40 24.69 9.74 -20.40
N ALA A 41 24.86 11.07 -20.50
CA ALA A 41 26.16 11.71 -20.72
C ALA A 41 27.20 11.34 -19.65
N LYS A 42 26.90 11.51 -18.35
CA LYS A 42 27.80 11.11 -17.25
C LYS A 42 28.21 9.63 -17.27
N MET A 43 27.33 8.72 -17.66
CA MET A 43 27.67 7.30 -17.74
C MET A 43 28.61 7.00 -18.90
N HIS A 44 28.43 7.71 -20.02
CA HIS A 44 29.31 7.62 -21.18
C HIS A 44 30.71 8.14 -20.84
N ASP A 45 30.81 9.33 -20.22
CA ASP A 45 32.09 9.89 -19.74
C ASP A 45 32.84 8.93 -18.81
N LYS A 46 32.13 8.32 -17.85
CA LYS A 46 32.73 7.31 -16.97
C LYS A 46 33.30 6.11 -17.73
N ARG A 47 32.62 5.65 -18.79
CA ARG A 47 33.11 4.53 -19.61
C ARG A 47 34.29 4.93 -20.47
N PHE A 48 34.28 6.13 -21.03
CA PHE A 48 35.41 6.70 -21.76
C PHE A 48 36.69 6.69 -20.90
N LYS A 49 36.61 7.21 -19.67
CA LYS A 49 37.75 7.21 -18.73
C LYS A 49 38.29 5.82 -18.40
N GLN A 50 37.43 4.80 -18.38
CA GLN A 50 37.84 3.42 -18.13
C GLN A 50 38.51 2.75 -19.34
N MET A 51 38.32 3.29 -20.54
CA MET A 51 38.93 2.79 -21.77
C MET A 51 40.32 3.39 -22.02
N GLU A 52 40.72 4.42 -21.27
CA GLU A 52 41.99 5.14 -21.46
C GLU A 52 43.21 4.22 -21.41
N ALA A 53 43.21 3.19 -20.55
CA ALA A 53 44.29 2.22 -20.45
C ALA A 53 44.43 1.29 -21.68
N GLY A 54 43.40 1.23 -22.53
CA GLY A 54 43.40 0.45 -23.77
C GLY A 54 43.69 1.29 -25.03
N LEU A 55 44.02 2.58 -24.87
CA LEU A 55 44.38 3.43 -25.99
C LEU A 55 45.79 3.08 -26.52
N PRO A 56 46.10 3.39 -27.78
CA PRO A 56 47.48 3.33 -28.28
C PRO A 56 48.43 4.19 -27.43
N GLU A 57 49.70 3.78 -27.30
CA GLU A 57 50.70 4.46 -26.44
C GLU A 57 50.88 5.94 -26.74
N GLU A 58 50.67 6.36 -28.00
CA GLU A 58 50.73 7.77 -28.42
C GLU A 58 49.71 8.68 -27.71
N TYR A 59 48.66 8.10 -27.10
CA TYR A 59 47.61 8.82 -26.36
C TYR A 59 47.72 8.66 -24.84
N HIS A 60 48.74 7.98 -24.31
CA HIS A 60 48.93 7.82 -22.86
C HIS A 60 49.65 9.01 -22.20
N ASP A 61 50.05 10.02 -22.97
CA ASP A 61 50.57 11.27 -22.40
C ASP A 61 49.48 12.00 -21.63
N GLU A 62 49.80 12.47 -20.42
CA GLU A 62 48.85 13.09 -19.50
C GLU A 62 48.12 14.29 -20.13
N LYS A 63 48.82 15.12 -20.91
CA LYS A 63 48.21 16.29 -21.55
C LYS A 63 47.25 15.89 -22.66
N GLU A 64 47.58 14.83 -23.39
CA GLU A 64 46.73 14.33 -24.47
C GLU A 64 45.48 13.63 -23.90
N LEU A 65 45.60 12.87 -22.81
CA LEU A 65 44.45 12.31 -22.09
C LEU A 65 43.50 13.40 -21.59
N ASP A 66 44.02 14.45 -20.94
CA ASP A 66 43.20 15.56 -20.47
C ASP A 66 42.52 16.32 -21.61
N ARG A 67 43.25 16.54 -22.71
CA ARG A 67 42.68 17.13 -23.93
C ARG A 67 41.56 16.26 -24.49
N GLN A 68 41.76 14.95 -24.58
CA GLN A 68 40.74 14.03 -25.07
C GLN A 68 39.51 14.00 -24.18
N ARG A 69 39.67 13.97 -22.85
CA ARG A 69 38.55 14.06 -21.90
C ARG A 69 37.71 15.32 -22.14
N GLN A 70 38.36 16.49 -22.26
CA GLN A 70 37.66 17.76 -22.50
C GLN A 70 36.93 17.78 -23.85
N ILE A 71 37.59 17.32 -24.92
CA ILE A 71 36.98 17.24 -26.25
C ILE A 71 35.80 16.27 -26.23
N HIS A 72 35.98 15.08 -25.67
CA HIS A 72 34.96 14.05 -25.61
C HIS A 72 33.75 14.48 -24.78
N ASP A 73 33.97 15.04 -23.57
CA ASP A 73 32.88 15.49 -22.70
C ASP A 73 32.04 16.58 -23.38
N SER A 74 32.70 17.57 -24.00
CA SER A 74 32.00 18.63 -24.72
C SER A 74 31.23 18.13 -25.94
N LEU A 75 31.85 17.28 -26.78
CA LEU A 75 31.22 16.76 -28.01
C LEU A 75 30.07 15.79 -27.71
N ILE A 76 30.26 14.84 -26.78
CA ILE A 76 29.24 13.84 -26.48
C ILE A 76 28.09 14.45 -25.68
N THR A 77 28.37 15.27 -24.67
CA THR A 77 27.29 15.91 -23.89
C THR A 77 26.44 16.79 -24.80
N ARG A 78 27.07 17.62 -25.65
CA ARG A 78 26.32 18.44 -26.60
C ARG A 78 25.62 17.61 -27.67
N GLY A 79 26.27 16.55 -28.17
CA GLY A 79 25.68 15.65 -29.16
C GLY A 79 24.43 14.93 -28.63
N LEU A 80 24.50 14.38 -27.42
CA LEU A 80 23.36 13.71 -26.78
C LEU A 80 22.21 14.68 -26.49
N GLN A 81 22.50 15.92 -26.11
CA GLN A 81 21.47 16.97 -25.97
C GLN A 81 20.80 17.28 -27.30
N ILE A 82 21.56 17.44 -28.39
CA ILE A 82 20.99 17.68 -29.73
C ILE A 82 20.12 16.52 -30.20
N ILE A 83 20.54 15.27 -29.95
CA ILE A 83 19.73 14.08 -30.26
C ILE A 83 18.44 14.09 -29.44
N THR A 84 18.55 14.41 -28.15
CA THR A 84 17.40 14.54 -27.25
C THR A 84 16.39 15.57 -27.79
N ASP A 85 16.88 16.76 -28.14
CA ASP A 85 16.05 17.83 -28.68
C ASP A 85 15.39 17.40 -30.00
N SER A 86 16.13 16.70 -30.87
CA SER A 86 15.62 16.19 -32.15
C SER A 86 14.50 15.15 -31.97
N TYR A 87 14.60 14.28 -30.97
CA TYR A 87 13.53 13.32 -30.66
C TYR A 87 12.29 14.00 -30.08
N LEU A 88 12.48 15.03 -29.25
CA LEU A 88 11.39 15.81 -28.70
C LEU A 88 10.71 16.66 -29.79
N ASP A 89 11.47 17.24 -30.72
CA ASP A 89 10.93 18.01 -31.86
C ASP A 89 9.91 17.22 -32.68
N TYR A 90 10.08 15.91 -32.81
CA TYR A 90 9.08 15.04 -33.43
C TYR A 90 7.74 15.03 -32.65
N VAL A 91 7.81 14.97 -31.32
CA VAL A 91 6.63 15.03 -30.43
C VAL A 91 5.93 16.38 -30.58
N ASP A 92 6.67 17.49 -30.53
CA ASP A 92 6.06 18.82 -30.65
C ASP A 92 5.47 19.03 -32.03
N LYS A 93 6.14 18.57 -33.09
CA LYS A 93 5.57 18.63 -34.44
C LYS A 93 4.20 17.97 -34.47
N LYS A 94 4.09 16.74 -33.95
CA LYS A 94 2.83 15.99 -33.90
C LYS A 94 1.77 16.65 -33.02
N CYS A 95 2.17 17.22 -31.87
CA CYS A 95 1.26 17.94 -30.98
C CYS A 95 0.79 19.27 -31.57
N ASN A 96 1.67 20.01 -32.25
CA ASN A 96 1.36 21.29 -32.90
C ASN A 96 0.43 21.08 -34.10
N GLU A 97 0.68 20.07 -34.94
CA GLU A 97 -0.24 19.66 -36.02
C GLU A 97 -1.63 19.27 -35.47
N ALA A 98 -1.67 18.83 -34.21
CA ALA A 98 -2.88 18.45 -33.49
C ALA A 98 -3.51 19.57 -32.66
N ASN A 99 -2.89 20.75 -32.55
CA ASN A 99 -3.26 21.84 -31.63
C ASN A 99 -3.39 21.39 -30.17
N LEU A 100 -2.47 20.53 -29.69
CA LEU A 100 -2.45 20.00 -28.33
C LEU A 100 -1.39 20.69 -27.46
N PRO A 101 -1.66 20.91 -26.16
CA PRO A 101 -0.64 21.42 -25.26
C PRO A 101 0.42 20.34 -25.02
N VAL A 102 1.68 20.72 -25.21
CA VAL A 102 2.84 19.84 -25.07
C VAL A 102 3.84 20.42 -24.07
N GLU A 103 4.43 19.56 -23.24
CA GLU A 103 5.54 19.87 -22.35
C GLU A 103 6.72 18.96 -22.69
N ARG A 104 7.93 19.54 -22.76
CA ARG A 104 9.17 18.80 -23.03
C ARG A 104 9.91 18.50 -21.74
N ARG A 105 10.45 17.27 -21.62
CA ARG A 105 11.32 16.84 -20.51
C ARG A 105 12.60 16.20 -21.06
N SER A 106 13.69 16.94 -20.98
CA SER A 106 15.04 16.44 -21.26
C SER A 106 15.70 16.03 -19.94
N LEU A 107 15.98 14.74 -19.79
CA LEU A 107 16.41 14.14 -18.52
C LEU A 107 17.79 13.49 -18.67
N GLU A 108 18.66 13.66 -17.68
CA GLU A 108 19.98 13.02 -17.67
C GLU A 108 20.03 11.90 -16.63
N GLY A 109 20.49 10.71 -17.03
CA GLY A 109 20.86 9.65 -16.10
C GLY A 109 20.64 8.26 -16.67
N ARG A 110 20.36 7.30 -15.78
CA ARG A 110 20.04 5.92 -16.21
C ARG A 110 18.57 5.86 -16.61
N ASN A 111 18.31 5.60 -17.90
CA ASN A 111 17.01 5.71 -18.55
C ASN A 111 15.83 5.21 -17.70
N TRP A 112 15.75 3.91 -17.40
CA TRP A 112 14.63 3.37 -16.63
C TRP A 112 14.46 3.98 -15.24
N LYS A 113 15.56 4.37 -14.57
CA LYS A 113 15.54 4.88 -13.20
C LYS A 113 14.95 6.28 -13.18
N VAL A 114 15.48 7.16 -14.03
CA VAL A 114 15.02 8.55 -14.13
C VAL A 114 13.60 8.62 -14.67
N LEU A 115 13.24 7.74 -15.63
CA LEU A 115 11.85 7.62 -16.08
C LEU A 115 10.90 7.23 -14.94
N ALA A 116 11.23 6.17 -14.18
CA ALA A 116 10.38 5.74 -13.07
C ALA A 116 10.30 6.78 -11.96
N GLU A 117 11.38 7.51 -11.68
CA GLU A 117 11.42 8.61 -10.71
C GLU A 117 10.54 9.79 -11.17
N ASP A 118 10.67 10.23 -12.42
CA ASP A 118 9.85 11.34 -12.96
C ASP A 118 8.37 10.97 -12.98
N ILE A 119 8.02 9.77 -13.46
CA ILE A 119 6.63 9.32 -13.52
C ILE A 119 6.00 9.27 -12.12
N ASN A 120 6.68 8.63 -11.16
CA ASN A 120 6.16 8.51 -9.80
C ASN A 120 6.08 9.86 -9.08
N THR A 121 7.03 10.77 -9.34
CA THR A 121 7.06 12.09 -8.69
C THR A 121 5.96 13.02 -9.20
N ASN A 122 5.72 13.03 -10.51
CA ASN A 122 4.77 13.96 -11.12
C ASN A 122 3.34 13.40 -11.22
N GLY A 123 3.16 12.08 -11.10
CA GLY A 123 1.83 11.46 -11.02
C GLY A 123 0.98 11.64 -12.27
N TYR A 124 1.56 11.35 -13.45
CA TYR A 124 0.82 11.41 -14.72
C TYR A 124 -0.33 10.39 -14.73
N ASP A 125 -1.42 10.66 -15.45
CA ASP A 125 -2.57 9.74 -15.44
C ASP A 125 -2.31 8.49 -16.31
N LEU A 126 -1.66 8.68 -17.46
CA LEU A 126 -1.32 7.62 -18.42
C LEU A 126 0.12 7.79 -18.90
N VAL A 127 0.86 6.69 -18.94
CA VAL A 127 2.18 6.59 -19.54
C VAL A 127 2.11 5.67 -20.75
N ILE A 128 2.54 6.14 -21.92
CA ILE A 128 2.55 5.35 -23.16
C ILE A 128 3.99 5.09 -23.57
N MET A 129 4.42 3.82 -23.55
CA MET A 129 5.79 3.44 -23.89
C MET A 129 5.81 2.43 -25.04
N GLY A 130 6.85 2.50 -25.85
CA GLY A 130 7.17 1.43 -26.79
C GLY A 130 7.53 0.13 -26.07
N ALA A 131 7.13 -1.01 -26.63
CA ALA A 131 7.52 -2.31 -26.11
C ALA A 131 9.01 -2.58 -26.31
N LEU A 132 9.57 -2.13 -27.44
CA LEU A 132 10.97 -2.27 -27.82
C LEU A 132 11.55 -0.90 -28.17
N GLY A 133 12.84 -0.73 -27.95
CA GLY A 133 13.57 0.50 -28.30
C GLY A 133 14.58 0.26 -29.43
N VAL A 134 15.38 1.28 -29.76
CA VAL A 134 16.34 1.24 -30.88
C VAL A 134 17.40 0.13 -30.79
N GLY A 135 17.68 -0.39 -29.59
CA GLY A 135 18.65 -1.47 -29.35
C GLY A 135 18.06 -2.88 -29.43
N ALA A 136 16.84 -3.05 -29.94
CA ALA A 136 16.20 -4.36 -30.01
C ALA A 136 16.87 -5.29 -31.03
N VAL A 137 17.03 -6.55 -30.64
CA VAL A 137 17.50 -7.66 -31.49
C VAL A 137 16.38 -8.65 -31.78
N LYS A 138 16.57 -9.57 -32.74
CA LYS A 138 15.55 -10.49 -33.26
C LYS A 138 14.74 -11.23 -32.18
N ASP A 139 15.38 -11.68 -31.11
CA ASP A 139 14.72 -12.45 -30.04
C ASP A 139 14.22 -11.58 -28.86
N SER A 140 14.19 -10.25 -29.04
CA SER A 140 13.71 -9.33 -28.00
C SER A 140 12.20 -9.43 -27.84
N VAL A 141 11.76 -9.82 -26.65
CA VAL A 141 10.33 -9.92 -26.31
C VAL A 141 9.78 -8.61 -25.74
N ILE A 142 10.58 -7.95 -24.88
CA ILE A 142 10.27 -6.68 -24.23
C ILE A 142 11.56 -5.91 -23.95
N GLY A 143 11.52 -4.59 -24.06
CA GLY A 143 12.65 -3.71 -23.83
C GLY A 143 12.99 -3.63 -22.35
N SER A 144 14.28 -3.63 -22.03
CA SER A 144 14.75 -3.63 -20.64
C SER A 144 14.42 -2.33 -19.87
N ASN A 145 14.19 -1.22 -20.57
CA ASN A 145 13.69 0.01 -19.95
C ASN A 145 12.20 -0.13 -19.62
N THR A 146 11.38 -0.52 -20.60
CA THR A 146 9.94 -0.73 -20.44
C THR A 146 9.64 -1.70 -19.30
N GLU A 147 10.32 -2.85 -19.24
CA GLU A 147 10.14 -3.84 -18.18
C GLU A 147 10.43 -3.28 -16.78
N ARG A 148 11.56 -2.55 -16.63
CA ARG A 148 11.97 -2.00 -15.33
C ARG A 148 11.08 -0.84 -14.87
N VAL A 149 10.55 -0.04 -15.80
CA VAL A 149 9.63 1.06 -15.53
C VAL A 149 8.26 0.51 -15.11
N VAL A 150 7.69 -0.44 -15.85
CA VAL A 150 6.41 -1.07 -15.50
C VAL A 150 6.42 -1.66 -14.08
N ARG A 151 7.52 -2.30 -13.68
CA ARG A 151 7.69 -2.84 -12.31
C ARG A 151 7.80 -1.77 -11.21
N ARG A 152 7.94 -0.49 -11.53
CA ARG A 152 8.22 0.57 -10.54
C ARG A 152 7.19 1.69 -10.54
N VAL A 153 6.38 1.81 -11.57
CA VAL A 153 5.31 2.80 -11.67
C VAL A 153 4.04 2.24 -11.06
N ARG A 154 3.52 2.92 -10.03
CA ARG A 154 2.33 2.46 -9.27
C ARG A 154 1.17 3.45 -9.31
N ASN A 155 1.41 4.68 -9.76
CA ASN A 155 0.45 5.78 -9.72
C ASN A 155 -0.08 6.20 -11.10
N SER A 156 0.38 5.56 -12.18
CA SER A 156 -0.04 5.87 -13.56
C SER A 156 -0.42 4.60 -14.30
N ASP A 157 -1.46 4.63 -15.13
CA ASP A 157 -1.73 3.52 -16.05
C ASP A 157 -0.60 3.40 -17.08
N MET A 158 -0.24 2.19 -17.48
CA MET A 158 0.88 1.93 -18.40
C MET A 158 0.36 1.30 -19.70
N LEU A 159 0.35 2.04 -20.80
CA LEU A 159 0.05 1.52 -22.13
C LEU A 159 1.33 1.18 -22.88
N ILE A 160 1.53 -0.11 -23.16
CA ILE A 160 2.70 -0.64 -23.85
C ILE A 160 2.36 -0.94 -25.31
N ILE A 161 3.02 -0.23 -26.22
CA ILE A 161 2.83 -0.33 -27.66
C ILE A 161 3.68 -1.46 -28.22
N LYS A 162 3.03 -2.60 -28.46
CA LYS A 162 3.64 -3.81 -29.04
C LYS A 162 3.44 -3.90 -30.55
N ASN A 163 2.40 -3.28 -31.09
CA ASN A 163 2.13 -3.26 -32.53
C ASN A 163 2.35 -1.84 -33.07
N VAL A 164 3.20 -1.71 -34.09
CA VAL A 164 3.52 -0.44 -34.76
C VAL A 164 2.46 -0.02 -35.77
N GLN A 165 1.54 -0.91 -36.11
CA GLN A 165 0.43 -0.59 -37.00
C GLN A 165 -0.56 0.35 -36.30
N PRO A 166 -1.10 1.35 -37.01
CA PRO A 166 -2.09 2.26 -36.44
C PRO A 166 -3.32 1.52 -35.93
N ILE A 167 -3.80 1.91 -34.75
CA ILE A 167 -5.05 1.39 -34.17
C ILE A 167 -6.22 2.01 -34.95
N THR A 168 -6.67 1.33 -36.00
CA THR A 168 -7.75 1.79 -36.88
C THR A 168 -9.10 1.11 -36.60
N GLY A 169 -9.12 0.13 -35.69
CA GLY A 169 -10.30 -0.64 -35.33
C GLY A 169 -9.93 -1.90 -34.54
N GLY A 170 -10.86 -2.84 -34.45
CA GLY A 170 -10.72 -4.07 -33.67
C GLY A 170 -11.53 -4.00 -32.37
N LYS A 171 -11.20 -4.88 -31.43
CA LYS A 171 -11.87 -4.97 -30.12
C LYS A 171 -10.91 -4.68 -28.97
N ILE A 172 -11.47 -4.27 -27.84
CA ILE A 172 -10.77 -4.14 -26.56
C ILE A 172 -11.14 -5.34 -25.71
N VAL A 173 -10.15 -6.04 -25.18
CA VAL A 173 -10.36 -7.15 -24.26
C VAL A 173 -9.89 -6.73 -22.88
N VAL A 174 -10.71 -6.95 -21.85
CA VAL A 174 -10.39 -6.65 -20.45
C VAL A 174 -10.36 -7.95 -19.67
N ALA A 175 -9.24 -8.28 -19.02
CA ALA A 175 -9.17 -9.40 -18.10
C ALA A 175 -9.62 -8.97 -16.71
N VAL A 176 -10.63 -9.66 -16.17
CA VAL A 176 -11.25 -9.37 -14.87
C VAL A 176 -11.05 -10.54 -13.92
N ASP A 177 -10.52 -10.26 -12.74
CA ASP A 177 -10.24 -11.24 -11.67
C ASP A 177 -10.90 -10.89 -10.34
N GLY A 178 -11.77 -9.87 -10.32
CA GLY A 178 -12.43 -9.37 -9.11
C GLY A 178 -11.62 -8.37 -8.30
N SER A 179 -10.34 -8.14 -8.62
CA SER A 179 -9.53 -7.14 -7.93
C SER A 179 -9.94 -5.70 -8.30
N PRO A 180 -9.67 -4.71 -7.42
CA PRO A 180 -9.95 -3.31 -7.74
C PRO A 180 -9.24 -2.81 -8.99
N TYR A 181 -8.05 -3.35 -9.29
CA TYR A 181 -7.27 -2.97 -10.47
C TYR A 181 -7.86 -3.51 -11.77
N SER A 182 -8.43 -4.72 -11.75
CA SER A 182 -9.06 -5.29 -12.94
C SER A 182 -10.39 -4.61 -13.25
N PHE A 183 -11.20 -4.26 -12.24
CA PHE A 183 -12.38 -3.41 -12.45
C PHE A 183 -12.01 -1.97 -12.83
N GLY A 184 -10.92 -1.42 -12.30
CA GLY A 184 -10.39 -0.14 -12.78
C GLY A 184 -10.01 -0.19 -14.27
N GLY A 185 -9.42 -1.31 -14.70
CA GLY A 185 -9.17 -1.62 -16.10
C GLY A 185 -10.44 -1.73 -16.93
N LEU A 186 -11.51 -2.33 -16.40
CA LEU A 186 -12.82 -2.37 -17.05
C LEU A 186 -13.38 -0.97 -17.29
N MET A 187 -13.39 -0.11 -16.27
CA MET A 187 -13.83 1.29 -16.42
C MET A 187 -13.02 2.01 -17.51
N THR A 188 -11.72 1.74 -17.56
CA THR A 188 -10.84 2.26 -18.60
C THR A 188 -11.21 1.71 -19.98
N GLY A 189 -11.44 0.40 -20.10
CA GLY A 189 -11.86 -0.25 -21.35
C GLY A 189 -13.19 0.28 -21.88
N LEU A 190 -14.19 0.46 -21.03
CA LEU A 190 -15.49 1.02 -21.41
C LEU A 190 -15.37 2.47 -21.90
N ALA A 191 -14.57 3.30 -21.22
CA ALA A 191 -14.33 4.67 -21.65
C ALA A 191 -13.61 4.75 -23.00
N LEU A 192 -12.58 3.92 -23.21
CA LEU A 192 -11.87 3.83 -24.49
C LEU A 192 -12.77 3.26 -25.60
N GLY A 193 -13.59 2.26 -25.28
CA GLY A 193 -14.55 1.66 -26.21
C GLY A 193 -15.56 2.67 -26.73
N LYS A 194 -16.14 3.50 -25.85
CA LYS A 194 -17.02 4.62 -26.24
C LYS A 194 -16.27 5.66 -27.08
N ALA A 195 -15.06 6.03 -26.65
CA ALA A 195 -14.26 7.08 -27.28
C ALA A 195 -13.81 6.71 -28.72
N PHE A 196 -13.52 5.44 -28.96
CA PHE A 196 -13.02 4.95 -30.26
C PHE A 196 -14.04 4.12 -31.03
N ASN A 197 -15.28 4.01 -30.53
CA ASN A 197 -16.33 3.16 -31.09
C ASN A 197 -15.85 1.71 -31.30
N MET A 198 -15.18 1.16 -30.29
CA MET A 198 -14.63 -0.19 -30.30
C MET A 198 -15.43 -1.09 -29.36
N PRO A 199 -15.82 -2.31 -29.78
CA PRO A 199 -16.47 -3.26 -28.91
C PRO A 199 -15.53 -3.67 -27.76
N VAL A 200 -16.09 -3.75 -26.56
CA VAL A 200 -15.39 -4.19 -25.35
C VAL A 200 -15.86 -5.60 -24.99
N GLU A 201 -14.91 -6.47 -24.65
CA GLU A 201 -15.17 -7.82 -24.17
C GLU A 201 -14.46 -8.02 -22.83
N ALA A 202 -15.19 -8.48 -21.82
CA ALA A 202 -14.65 -8.87 -20.53
C ALA A 202 -14.39 -10.38 -20.52
N ILE A 203 -13.18 -10.78 -20.13
CA ILE A 203 -12.80 -12.17 -19.97
C ILE A 203 -12.34 -12.44 -18.55
N SER A 204 -12.63 -13.63 -18.04
CA SER A 204 -12.19 -14.06 -16.73
C SER A 204 -11.70 -15.49 -16.82
N ALA A 205 -10.68 -15.86 -16.05
CA ALA A 205 -10.07 -17.18 -16.12
C ALA A 205 -9.88 -17.77 -14.72
N PHE A 206 -10.28 -19.02 -14.54
CA PHE A 206 -10.11 -19.78 -13.31
C PHE A 206 -9.32 -21.06 -13.57
N ASP A 207 -8.48 -21.48 -12.62
CA ASP A 207 -7.60 -22.63 -12.76
C ASP A 207 -8.08 -23.79 -11.87
N PRO A 208 -8.91 -24.71 -12.39
CA PRO A 208 -9.29 -25.90 -11.64
C PRO A 208 -8.12 -26.88 -11.52
N TYR A 209 -7.08 -26.76 -12.37
CA TYR A 209 -6.11 -27.84 -12.53
C TYR A 209 -4.98 -27.84 -11.49
N PHE A 210 -4.77 -26.70 -10.80
CA PHE A 210 -3.66 -26.53 -9.87
C PHE A 210 -3.67 -27.54 -8.72
N HIS A 211 -4.84 -27.81 -8.14
CA HIS A 211 -4.92 -28.72 -6.99
C HIS A 211 -4.61 -30.15 -7.38
N TYR A 212 -4.98 -30.63 -8.59
CA TYR A 212 -4.58 -31.98 -9.04
C TYR A 212 -3.07 -32.12 -9.16
N ALA A 213 -2.40 -31.11 -9.72
CA ALA A 213 -0.94 -31.10 -9.83
C ALA A 213 -0.28 -31.10 -8.43
N ALA A 214 -0.81 -30.31 -7.49
CA ALA A 214 -0.33 -30.29 -6.11
C ALA A 214 -0.56 -31.63 -5.40
N PHE A 215 -1.75 -32.23 -5.52
CA PHE A 215 -2.07 -33.52 -4.91
C PHE A 215 -1.20 -34.65 -5.46
N HIS A 216 -1.01 -34.72 -6.77
CA HIS A 216 -0.08 -35.68 -7.38
C HIS A 216 1.34 -35.52 -6.82
N SER A 217 1.84 -34.29 -6.73
CA SER A 217 3.17 -34.04 -6.16
C SER A 217 3.29 -34.47 -4.70
N ILE A 218 2.26 -34.20 -3.88
CA ILE A 218 2.28 -34.52 -2.44
C ILE A 218 2.18 -36.03 -2.21
N SER A 219 1.35 -36.73 -2.99
CA SER A 219 1.19 -38.18 -2.90
C SER A 219 2.51 -38.95 -3.08
N GLY A 220 3.44 -38.41 -3.86
CA GLY A 220 4.77 -39.02 -4.07
C GLY A 220 5.76 -38.82 -2.91
N VAL A 221 5.44 -37.94 -1.94
CA VAL A 221 6.36 -37.55 -0.85
C VAL A 221 5.85 -38.00 0.52
N LEU A 222 4.55 -38.26 0.68
CA LEU A 222 3.98 -38.69 1.95
C LEU A 222 4.35 -40.14 2.29
N ASN A 223 4.69 -40.38 3.56
CA ASN A 223 4.78 -41.73 4.11
C ASN A 223 3.38 -42.34 4.29
N GLU A 224 3.31 -43.66 4.51
CA GLU A 224 2.03 -44.38 4.60
C GLU A 224 1.10 -43.87 5.71
N GLU A 225 1.65 -43.39 6.83
CA GLU A 225 0.87 -42.83 7.94
C GLU A 225 0.25 -41.48 7.58
N ALA A 226 1.03 -40.57 7.00
CA ALA A 226 0.55 -39.26 6.56
C ALA A 226 -0.46 -39.37 5.41
N GLY A 227 -0.25 -40.32 4.49
CA GLY A 227 -1.18 -40.57 3.39
C GLY A 227 -2.57 -41.04 3.85
N LYS A 228 -2.64 -41.83 4.92
CA LYS A 228 -3.92 -42.26 5.52
C LYS A 228 -4.68 -41.11 6.18
N VAL A 229 -3.98 -40.16 6.81
CA VAL A 229 -4.58 -38.97 7.43
C VAL A 229 -5.08 -38.00 6.37
N PHE A 230 -4.36 -37.84 5.27
CA PHE A 230 -4.68 -36.87 4.22
C PHE A 230 -5.92 -37.24 3.39
N ARG A 231 -6.31 -38.52 3.35
CA ARG A 231 -7.51 -39.05 2.65
C ARG A 231 -7.67 -38.53 1.21
N PHE A 232 -6.65 -38.76 0.37
CA PHE A 232 -6.58 -38.26 -1.01
C PHE A 232 -7.86 -38.46 -1.84
N LYS A 233 -8.48 -39.65 -1.81
CA LYS A 233 -9.70 -39.93 -2.60
C LYS A 233 -10.89 -39.06 -2.20
N GLU A 234 -11.02 -38.74 -0.91
CA GLU A 234 -12.09 -37.86 -0.41
C GLU A 234 -11.80 -36.40 -0.79
N GLN A 235 -10.54 -35.98 -0.69
CA GLN A 235 -10.09 -34.64 -1.10
C GLN A 235 -10.27 -34.41 -2.60
N GLU A 236 -9.82 -35.35 -3.43
CA GLU A 236 -9.93 -35.27 -4.89
C GLU A 236 -11.39 -35.17 -5.34
N LYS A 237 -12.27 -36.03 -4.79
CA LYS A 237 -13.70 -35.98 -5.07
C LYS A 237 -14.35 -34.65 -4.64
N LEU A 238 -13.97 -34.12 -3.48
CA LEU A 238 -14.46 -32.81 -3.02
C LEU A 238 -14.07 -31.68 -3.99
N HIS A 239 -12.84 -31.73 -4.53
CA HIS A 239 -12.36 -30.70 -5.43
C HIS A 239 -13.02 -30.78 -6.82
N GLU A 240 -13.17 -31.97 -7.38
CA GLU A 240 -13.88 -32.22 -8.64
C GLU A 240 -15.36 -31.79 -8.58
N GLU A 241 -16.09 -32.19 -7.53
CA GLU A 241 -17.54 -32.01 -7.49
C GLU A 241 -17.96 -30.61 -7.02
N ILE A 242 -17.23 -30.02 -6.06
CA ILE A 242 -17.67 -28.81 -5.35
C ILE A 242 -16.75 -27.61 -5.59
N ILE A 243 -15.43 -27.81 -5.58
CA ILE A 243 -14.50 -26.68 -5.65
C ILE A 243 -14.42 -26.10 -7.07
N ASP A 244 -14.34 -26.93 -8.10
CA ASP A 244 -14.25 -26.45 -9.49
C ASP A 244 -15.50 -25.69 -9.92
N SER A 245 -16.68 -26.20 -9.56
CA SER A 245 -17.95 -25.51 -9.79
C SER A 245 -18.09 -24.23 -8.95
N GLY A 246 -17.60 -24.25 -7.71
CA GLY A 246 -17.53 -23.07 -6.83
C GLY A 246 -16.61 -21.98 -7.37
N LEU A 247 -15.40 -22.32 -7.84
CA LEU A 247 -14.46 -21.38 -8.45
C LEU A 247 -15.03 -20.79 -9.73
N ALA A 248 -15.57 -21.62 -10.62
CA ALA A 248 -16.22 -21.14 -11.84
C ALA A 248 -17.33 -20.11 -11.54
N LYS A 249 -18.13 -20.35 -10.49
CA LYS A 249 -19.18 -19.43 -10.04
C LYS A 249 -18.62 -18.10 -9.54
N ILE A 250 -17.51 -18.10 -8.79
CA ILE A 250 -16.86 -16.87 -8.33
C ILE A 250 -16.40 -16.02 -9.51
N TYR A 251 -15.66 -16.60 -10.46
CA TYR A 251 -15.17 -15.85 -11.61
C TYR A 251 -16.30 -15.44 -12.58
N GLN A 252 -17.35 -16.25 -12.69
CA GLN A 252 -18.58 -15.85 -13.40
C GLN A 252 -19.23 -14.63 -12.74
N SER A 253 -19.29 -14.57 -11.40
CA SER A 253 -19.85 -13.41 -10.69
C SER A 253 -19.10 -12.12 -11.01
N HIS A 254 -17.77 -12.17 -11.20
CA HIS A 254 -16.98 -11.00 -11.61
C HIS A 254 -17.34 -10.52 -13.01
N LEU A 255 -17.68 -11.43 -13.92
CA LEU A 255 -18.17 -11.10 -15.26
C LEU A 255 -19.58 -10.51 -15.21
N ASP A 256 -20.46 -11.05 -14.36
CA ASP A 256 -21.82 -10.54 -14.21
C ASP A 256 -21.81 -9.12 -13.62
N ILE A 257 -20.99 -8.88 -12.59
CA ILE A 257 -20.72 -7.54 -12.05
C ILE A 257 -20.17 -6.61 -13.15
N SER A 258 -19.26 -7.12 -14.01
CA SER A 258 -18.71 -6.33 -15.12
C SER A 258 -19.80 -5.90 -16.11
N ARG A 259 -20.79 -6.75 -16.35
CA ARG A 259 -21.94 -6.43 -17.20
C ARG A 259 -22.85 -5.40 -16.55
N GLU A 260 -23.13 -5.50 -15.26
CA GLU A 260 -23.92 -4.48 -14.54
C GLU A 260 -23.22 -3.11 -14.57
N ILE A 261 -21.90 -3.07 -14.34
CA ILE A 261 -21.10 -1.84 -14.46
C ILE A 261 -21.19 -1.26 -15.87
N ALA A 262 -21.09 -2.10 -16.90
CA ALA A 262 -21.23 -1.67 -18.29
C ALA A 262 -22.63 -1.08 -18.56
N GLN A 263 -23.68 -1.71 -18.06
CA GLN A 263 -25.07 -1.25 -18.22
C GLN A 263 -25.32 0.07 -17.49
N ALA A 264 -24.77 0.26 -16.29
CA ALA A 264 -24.79 1.54 -15.58
C ALA A 264 -24.10 2.66 -16.38
N GLU A 265 -23.07 2.28 -17.16
CA GLU A 265 -22.40 3.13 -18.13
C GLU A 265 -23.12 3.21 -19.50
N GLN A 266 -24.36 2.73 -19.62
CA GLN A 266 -25.16 2.76 -20.86
C GLN A 266 -24.46 2.04 -22.05
N THR A 267 -23.71 0.99 -21.76
CA THR A 267 -23.09 0.12 -22.77
C THR A 267 -23.32 -1.34 -22.40
N ASP A 268 -23.13 -2.24 -23.36
CA ASP A 268 -23.11 -3.66 -23.09
C ASP A 268 -21.70 -4.21 -23.28
N VAL A 269 -21.38 -5.30 -22.59
CA VAL A 269 -20.08 -5.96 -22.66
C VAL A 269 -20.28 -7.46 -22.84
N LYS A 270 -19.66 -8.00 -23.88
CA LYS A 270 -19.60 -9.45 -24.05
C LYS A 270 -18.73 -10.02 -22.94
N THR A 271 -19.18 -11.10 -22.30
CA THR A 271 -18.44 -11.76 -21.21
C THR A 271 -18.07 -13.18 -21.60
N THR A 272 -16.83 -13.60 -21.37
CA THR A 272 -16.37 -14.97 -21.64
C THR A 272 -15.59 -15.53 -20.44
N LEU A 273 -16.05 -16.65 -19.87
CA LEU A 273 -15.34 -17.39 -18.84
C LEU A 273 -14.39 -18.41 -19.48
N LEU A 274 -13.15 -18.46 -18.99
CA LEU A 274 -12.10 -19.33 -19.49
C LEU A 274 -11.69 -20.34 -18.40
N ASP A 275 -11.58 -21.60 -18.81
CA ASP A 275 -11.13 -22.69 -17.95
C ASP A 275 -9.63 -22.97 -18.17
N GLY A 276 -8.84 -22.79 -17.11
CA GLY A 276 -7.44 -23.15 -16.98
C GLY A 276 -6.55 -22.00 -16.50
N LYS A 277 -5.23 -22.20 -16.56
CA LYS A 277 -4.26 -21.21 -16.07
C LYS A 277 -4.47 -19.84 -16.72
N ALA A 278 -4.67 -18.81 -15.90
CA ALA A 278 -5.15 -17.51 -16.36
C ALA A 278 -4.32 -16.90 -17.51
N PHE A 279 -3.01 -16.70 -17.32
CA PHE A 279 -2.18 -16.10 -18.38
C PHE A 279 -2.17 -16.95 -19.67
N GLU A 280 -2.12 -18.28 -19.54
CA GLU A 280 -2.09 -19.19 -20.68
C GLU A 280 -3.38 -19.12 -21.50
N LYS A 281 -4.53 -19.19 -20.81
CA LYS A 281 -5.85 -19.16 -21.46
C LYS A 281 -6.16 -17.81 -22.06
N ILE A 282 -5.78 -16.72 -21.40
CA ILE A 282 -5.89 -15.37 -21.95
C ILE A 282 -5.03 -15.25 -23.21
N ILE A 283 -3.78 -15.72 -23.21
CA ILE A 283 -2.91 -15.72 -24.40
C ILE A 283 -3.53 -16.53 -25.54
N GLN A 284 -4.03 -17.73 -25.26
CA GLN A 284 -4.72 -18.55 -26.26
C GLN A 284 -5.94 -17.83 -26.82
N TYR A 285 -6.71 -17.14 -25.98
CA TYR A 285 -7.88 -16.37 -26.37
C TYR A 285 -7.51 -15.22 -27.32
N VAL A 286 -6.56 -14.36 -26.92
CA VAL A 286 -6.14 -13.21 -27.74
C VAL A 286 -5.34 -13.58 -28.97
N ARG A 287 -4.83 -14.83 -29.09
CA ARG A 287 -4.18 -15.31 -30.32
C ARG A 287 -5.16 -15.79 -31.38
N LYS A 288 -6.35 -16.27 -30.98
CA LYS A 288 -7.40 -16.70 -31.91
C LYS A 288 -7.96 -15.51 -32.69
N ASP A 289 -8.15 -14.40 -32.00
CA ASP A 289 -8.65 -13.15 -32.56
C ASP A 289 -7.94 -11.98 -31.86
N VAL A 290 -6.89 -11.46 -32.52
CA VAL A 290 -5.96 -10.48 -31.94
C VAL A 290 -6.69 -9.16 -31.69
N PRO A 291 -6.92 -8.77 -30.42
CA PRO A 291 -7.56 -7.51 -30.11
C PRO A 291 -6.60 -6.35 -30.40
N ALA A 292 -7.14 -5.15 -30.54
CA ALA A 292 -6.28 -3.97 -30.65
C ALA A 292 -5.59 -3.64 -29.32
N LEU A 293 -6.28 -3.94 -28.21
CA LEU A 293 -5.83 -3.66 -26.86
C LEU A 293 -6.28 -4.76 -25.90
N LEU A 294 -5.34 -5.27 -25.09
CA LEU A 294 -5.60 -6.08 -23.91
C LEU A 294 -5.40 -5.22 -22.65
N ILE A 295 -6.41 -5.15 -21.80
CA ILE A 295 -6.38 -4.42 -20.52
C ILE A 295 -6.31 -5.42 -19.38
N ILE A 296 -5.38 -5.21 -18.45
CA ILE A 296 -5.12 -6.08 -17.31
C ILE A 296 -4.83 -5.24 -16.07
N GLY A 297 -5.19 -5.72 -14.88
CA GLY A 297 -4.77 -5.08 -13.63
C GLY A 297 -3.25 -5.24 -13.40
N ARG A 298 -2.61 -4.27 -12.74
CA ARG A 298 -1.18 -4.41 -12.35
C ARG A 298 -0.95 -5.61 -11.44
N ILE A 299 -1.82 -5.78 -10.44
CA ILE A 299 -1.83 -6.88 -9.48
C ILE A 299 -3.25 -7.43 -9.35
N GLY A 300 -3.37 -8.65 -8.83
CA GLY A 300 -4.63 -9.37 -8.75
C GLY A 300 -5.20 -9.51 -7.34
N VAL A 301 -6.25 -10.31 -7.18
CA VAL A 301 -6.98 -10.46 -5.91
C VAL A 301 -6.15 -11.06 -4.76
N HIS A 302 -5.14 -11.88 -5.08
CA HIS A 302 -4.24 -12.53 -4.11
C HIS A 302 -2.90 -11.79 -3.94
N SER A 303 -2.89 -10.47 -4.15
CA SER A 303 -1.67 -9.67 -4.10
C SER A 303 -1.64 -8.74 -2.90
N ASP A 304 -0.46 -8.61 -2.30
CA ASP A 304 -0.19 -7.56 -1.31
C ASP A 304 -0.09 -6.18 -1.98
N GLU A 305 -0.38 -5.12 -1.22
CA GLU A 305 -0.38 -3.76 -1.78
C GLU A 305 1.02 -3.30 -2.25
N ASP A 306 2.08 -3.81 -1.63
CA ASP A 306 3.47 -3.51 -1.93
C ASP A 306 4.06 -4.37 -3.06
N MET A 307 3.35 -5.38 -3.56
CA MET A 307 3.75 -6.16 -4.74
C MET A 307 3.94 -5.24 -5.96
N ASP A 308 4.97 -5.49 -6.77
CA ASP A 308 5.30 -4.66 -7.93
C ASP A 308 4.37 -4.92 -9.12
N VAL A 309 4.39 -6.11 -9.69
CA VAL A 309 3.54 -6.55 -10.79
C VAL A 309 3.14 -8.01 -10.60
N GLY A 310 1.89 -8.34 -10.89
CA GLY A 310 1.41 -9.72 -10.80
C GLY A 310 2.08 -10.62 -11.84
N SER A 311 2.28 -11.89 -11.50
CA SER A 311 2.87 -12.89 -12.40
C SER A 311 2.06 -13.09 -13.69
N ASN A 312 0.72 -13.06 -13.60
CA ASN A 312 -0.15 -13.09 -14.78
C ASN A 312 0.08 -11.88 -15.68
N THR A 313 0.15 -10.69 -15.08
CA THR A 313 0.38 -9.42 -15.79
C THR A 313 1.73 -9.40 -16.50
N GLU A 314 2.79 -9.89 -15.85
CA GLU A 314 4.11 -10.00 -16.47
C GLU A 314 4.13 -10.98 -17.65
N ASN A 315 3.54 -12.16 -17.50
CA ASN A 315 3.46 -13.15 -18.58
C ASN A 315 2.67 -12.63 -19.78
N LEU A 316 1.56 -11.93 -19.52
CA LEU A 316 0.72 -11.31 -20.54
C LEU A 316 1.45 -10.17 -21.25
N LEU A 317 2.12 -9.29 -20.50
CA LEU A 317 2.96 -8.22 -21.06
C LEU A 317 4.00 -8.77 -22.03
N ARG A 318 4.67 -9.88 -21.68
CA ARG A 318 5.68 -10.50 -22.55
C ARG A 318 5.06 -11.17 -23.78
N SER A 319 4.01 -11.96 -23.59
CA SER A 319 3.57 -12.96 -24.58
C SER A 319 2.35 -12.57 -25.43
N ALA A 320 1.59 -11.55 -25.01
CA ALA A 320 0.41 -11.11 -25.77
C ALA A 320 0.84 -10.50 -27.13
N PRO A 321 0.12 -10.81 -28.23
CA PRO A 321 0.46 -10.32 -29.57
C PRO A 321 -0.07 -8.90 -29.88
N CYS A 322 -0.75 -8.28 -28.92
CA CYS A 322 -1.43 -6.98 -29.06
C CYS A 322 -0.86 -5.94 -28.09
N ASN A 323 -1.28 -4.68 -28.22
CA ASN A 323 -0.94 -3.65 -27.24
C ASN A 323 -1.53 -4.01 -25.87
N VAL A 324 -0.82 -3.67 -24.79
CA VAL A 324 -1.22 -4.03 -23.42
C VAL A 324 -1.33 -2.78 -22.57
N LEU A 325 -2.49 -2.56 -21.94
CA LEU A 325 -2.67 -1.54 -20.91
C LEU A 325 -2.70 -2.21 -19.54
N ILE A 326 -1.79 -1.79 -18.67
CA ILE A 326 -1.71 -2.22 -17.29
C ILE A 326 -2.36 -1.14 -16.42
N SER A 327 -3.48 -1.48 -15.81
CA SER A 327 -4.28 -0.60 -14.96
C SER A 327 -3.68 -0.50 -13.56
N ASN A 328 -3.35 0.73 -13.17
CA ASN A 328 -3.06 1.15 -11.80
C ASN A 328 -4.26 1.84 -11.15
N ARG A 329 -5.28 2.20 -11.94
CA ARG A 329 -6.56 2.69 -11.43
C ARG A 329 -7.27 1.61 -10.61
N LYS A 330 -7.78 1.98 -9.45
CA LYS A 330 -8.66 1.14 -8.62
C LYS A 330 -10.12 1.54 -8.86
N TYR A 331 -11.01 0.55 -8.96
CA TYR A 331 -12.45 0.73 -8.88
C TYR A 331 -13.03 -0.39 -8.03
N VAL A 332 -13.86 -0.05 -7.05
CA VAL A 332 -14.54 -1.02 -6.20
C VAL A 332 -16.03 -0.93 -6.54
N PRO A 333 -16.65 -1.99 -7.10
CA PRO A 333 -18.08 -2.00 -7.38
C PRO A 333 -18.90 -1.80 -6.11
N PRO A 334 -20.13 -1.24 -6.19
CA PRO A 334 -21.01 -1.11 -5.03
C PRO A 334 -21.22 -2.44 -4.29
N ILE A 335 -21.30 -2.39 -2.97
CA ILE A 335 -21.43 -3.57 -2.10
C ILE A 335 -22.68 -4.39 -2.46
N ASP A 336 -23.79 -3.73 -2.75
CA ASP A 336 -25.05 -4.40 -3.07
C ASP A 336 -24.94 -5.20 -4.38
N THR A 337 -24.34 -4.62 -5.43
CA THR A 337 -24.03 -5.29 -6.70
C THR A 337 -23.12 -6.50 -6.49
N GLN A 338 -22.06 -6.36 -5.69
CA GLN A 338 -21.18 -7.49 -5.38
C GLN A 338 -21.94 -8.60 -4.65
N ALA A 339 -22.74 -8.23 -3.65
CA ALA A 339 -23.44 -9.18 -2.81
C ALA A 339 -24.55 -9.92 -3.56
N GLU A 340 -25.19 -9.29 -4.55
CA GLU A 340 -26.22 -9.94 -5.39
C GLU A 340 -25.67 -11.15 -6.15
N TYR A 341 -24.46 -11.05 -6.69
CA TYR A 341 -23.85 -12.14 -7.47
C TYR A 341 -22.95 -13.08 -6.66
N THR A 342 -22.39 -12.61 -5.54
CA THR A 342 -21.42 -13.38 -4.74
C THR A 342 -22.02 -14.03 -3.49
N ILE A 343 -23.15 -13.51 -2.98
CA ILE A 343 -23.73 -13.95 -1.71
C ILE A 343 -25.10 -14.58 -1.91
N ALA A 344 -25.24 -15.83 -1.45
CA ALA A 344 -26.53 -16.50 -1.35
C ALA A 344 -27.10 -16.36 0.07
N TRP A 345 -28.43 -16.32 0.19
CA TRP A 345 -29.11 -16.42 1.48
C TRP A 345 -29.73 -17.81 1.63
N THR A 346 -29.72 -18.37 2.85
CA THR A 346 -30.55 -19.55 3.13
C THR A 346 -32.02 -19.16 3.21
N GLU A 347 -32.94 -20.08 2.93
CA GLU A 347 -34.37 -19.80 3.02
C GLU A 347 -34.78 -19.32 4.42
N GLU A 348 -34.18 -19.89 5.46
CA GLU A 348 -34.47 -19.52 6.84
C GLU A 348 -34.04 -18.09 7.15
N ALA A 349 -32.89 -17.66 6.61
CA ALA A 349 -32.40 -16.29 6.75
C ALA A 349 -33.27 -15.30 5.97
N LEU A 350 -33.73 -15.66 4.76
CA LEU A 350 -34.68 -14.85 3.97
C LEU A 350 -36.01 -14.65 4.71
N ARG A 351 -36.61 -15.73 5.23
CA ARG A 351 -37.84 -15.64 6.05
C ARG A 351 -37.66 -14.77 7.29
N ARG A 352 -36.44 -14.68 7.81
CA ARG A 352 -36.12 -13.78 8.92
C ARG A 352 -36.05 -12.32 8.48
N MET A 353 -35.52 -12.04 7.29
CA MET A 353 -35.51 -10.70 6.71
C MET A 353 -36.93 -10.17 6.43
N GLU A 354 -37.88 -11.04 6.12
CA GLU A 354 -39.29 -10.66 5.96
C GLU A 354 -39.92 -10.09 7.24
N LYS A 355 -39.44 -10.52 8.42
CA LYS A 355 -39.89 -9.99 9.71
C LYS A 355 -39.39 -8.57 10.00
N ILE A 356 -38.43 -8.07 9.22
CA ILE A 356 -37.93 -6.70 9.31
C ILE A 356 -38.92 -5.77 8.58
N PRO A 357 -39.36 -4.65 9.21
CA PRO A 357 -40.22 -3.67 8.57
C PRO A 357 -39.66 -3.18 7.22
N VAL A 358 -40.54 -2.95 6.24
CA VAL A 358 -40.16 -2.66 4.85
C VAL A 358 -39.17 -1.48 4.74
N PHE A 359 -39.41 -0.40 5.47
CA PHE A 359 -38.55 0.80 5.43
C PHE A 359 -37.12 0.55 5.96
N ALA A 360 -36.91 -0.45 6.82
CA ALA A 360 -35.61 -0.79 7.40
C ALA A 360 -34.95 -2.00 6.72
N ARG A 361 -35.70 -2.78 5.94
CA ARG A 361 -35.25 -4.04 5.33
C ARG A 361 -34.08 -3.84 4.36
N GLY A 362 -34.10 -2.78 3.56
CA GLY A 362 -32.99 -2.43 2.66
C GLY A 362 -31.70 -2.14 3.41
N VAL A 363 -31.76 -1.27 4.43
CA VAL A 363 -30.62 -0.91 5.27
C VAL A 363 -30.05 -2.13 5.99
N ALA A 364 -30.92 -2.98 6.56
CA ALA A 364 -30.51 -4.22 7.22
C ALA A 364 -29.82 -5.18 6.24
N LYS A 365 -30.36 -5.34 5.03
CA LYS A 365 -29.79 -6.21 4.00
C LYS A 365 -28.38 -5.76 3.61
N THR A 366 -28.20 -4.48 3.29
CA THR A 366 -26.88 -3.90 2.96
C THR A 366 -25.89 -4.03 4.12
N ALA A 367 -26.32 -3.82 5.37
CA ALA A 367 -25.45 -3.95 6.52
C ALA A 367 -24.99 -5.40 6.75
N ILE A 368 -25.88 -6.38 6.59
CA ILE A 368 -25.54 -7.81 6.68
C ILE A 368 -24.64 -8.22 5.51
N HIS A 369 -24.91 -7.73 4.30
CA HIS A 369 -24.04 -7.97 3.13
C HIS A 369 -22.63 -7.42 3.34
N ARG A 370 -22.49 -6.20 3.88
CA ARG A 370 -21.18 -5.62 4.22
C ARG A 370 -20.45 -6.50 5.24
N TYR A 371 -21.14 -6.90 6.31
CA TYR A 371 -20.56 -7.81 7.31
C TYR A 371 -20.13 -9.15 6.69
N ALA A 372 -20.96 -9.73 5.83
CA ALA A 372 -20.67 -10.98 5.16
C ALA A 372 -19.41 -10.85 4.29
N ILE A 373 -19.26 -9.78 3.50
CA ILE A 373 -18.07 -9.54 2.67
C ILE A 373 -16.83 -9.34 3.55
N GLU A 374 -16.91 -8.50 4.59
CA GLU A 374 -15.79 -8.24 5.50
C GLU A 374 -15.30 -9.49 6.23
N LYS A 375 -16.21 -10.43 6.53
CA LYS A 375 -15.89 -11.71 7.20
C LYS A 375 -15.68 -12.87 6.23
N GLY A 376 -15.81 -12.66 4.92
CA GLY A 376 -15.63 -13.69 3.89
C GLY A 376 -16.75 -14.74 3.82
N HIS A 377 -17.96 -14.41 4.27
CA HIS A 377 -19.13 -15.28 4.15
C HIS A 377 -19.79 -15.13 2.77
N THR A 378 -19.89 -16.25 2.04
CA THR A 378 -20.62 -16.33 0.75
C THR A 378 -22.05 -16.86 0.90
N ILE A 379 -22.40 -17.39 2.08
CA ILE A 379 -23.76 -17.82 2.43
C ILE A 379 -24.18 -17.12 3.72
N ILE A 380 -25.26 -16.33 3.64
CA ILE A 380 -25.88 -15.72 4.81
C ILE A 380 -26.91 -16.70 5.38
N SER A 381 -26.50 -17.36 6.47
CA SER A 381 -27.35 -18.20 7.31
C SER A 381 -27.87 -17.38 8.51
N ASN A 382 -28.78 -17.96 9.29
CA ASN A 382 -29.25 -17.34 10.53
C ASN A 382 -28.11 -16.98 11.50
N THR A 383 -27.06 -17.81 11.59
CA THR A 383 -25.91 -17.53 12.47
C THR A 383 -25.10 -16.33 11.98
N VAL A 384 -24.95 -16.17 10.66
CA VAL A 384 -24.32 -14.98 10.06
C VAL A 384 -25.16 -13.74 10.31
N VAL A 385 -26.49 -13.83 10.17
CA VAL A 385 -27.40 -12.73 10.51
C VAL A 385 -27.29 -12.33 11.98
N ASP A 386 -27.26 -13.30 12.90
CA ASP A 386 -27.14 -13.03 14.34
C ASP A 386 -25.82 -12.34 14.71
N THR A 387 -24.71 -12.83 14.15
CA THR A 387 -23.39 -12.25 14.39
C THR A 387 -23.27 -10.87 13.76
N ALA A 388 -23.81 -10.67 12.55
CA ALA A 388 -23.87 -9.36 11.90
C ALA A 388 -24.66 -8.37 12.75
N ILE A 389 -25.87 -8.72 13.15
CA ILE A 389 -26.74 -7.85 13.96
C ILE A 389 -26.08 -7.53 15.31
N GLY A 390 -25.46 -8.51 15.96
CA GLY A 390 -24.74 -8.30 17.22
C GLY A 390 -23.50 -7.40 17.09
N HIS A 391 -22.89 -7.34 15.91
CA HIS A 391 -21.76 -6.46 15.62
C HIS A 391 -22.20 -5.05 15.18
N ILE A 392 -23.37 -4.94 14.56
CA ILE A 392 -23.92 -3.67 14.03
C ILE A 392 -24.68 -2.88 15.10
N LEU A 393 -25.45 -3.55 15.96
CA LEU A 393 -26.31 -2.90 16.95
C LEU A 393 -25.64 -2.76 18.32
N PRO A 394 -25.78 -1.60 19.00
CA PRO A 394 -25.29 -1.45 20.38
C PRO A 394 -26.03 -2.37 21.36
N LYS A 395 -25.37 -2.72 22.46
CA LYS A 395 -25.95 -3.58 23.51
C LYS A 395 -27.26 -2.97 24.03
N GLY A 396 -28.35 -3.74 23.99
CA GLY A 396 -29.70 -3.31 24.40
C GLY A 396 -30.61 -2.84 23.26
N ALA A 397 -30.09 -2.52 22.07
CA ALA A 397 -30.91 -2.09 20.94
C ALA A 397 -31.85 -3.18 20.42
N MET A 398 -31.42 -4.45 20.49
CA MET A 398 -32.25 -5.60 20.14
C MET A 398 -33.45 -5.76 21.07
N ASP A 399 -33.28 -5.52 22.37
CA ASP A 399 -34.38 -5.60 23.34
C ASP A 399 -35.35 -4.43 23.17
N ALA A 400 -34.83 -3.23 22.87
CA ALA A 400 -35.66 -2.08 22.52
C ALA A 400 -36.48 -2.31 21.24
N MET A 401 -35.87 -2.84 20.18
CA MET A 401 -36.58 -3.19 18.94
C MET A 401 -37.61 -4.31 19.15
N ARG A 402 -37.32 -5.27 20.03
CA ARG A 402 -38.25 -6.35 20.39
C ARG A 402 -39.45 -5.81 21.17
N ALA A 403 -39.23 -4.89 22.10
CA ALA A 403 -40.29 -4.19 22.81
C ALA A 403 -41.15 -3.33 21.87
N LEU A 404 -40.51 -2.67 20.90
CA LEU A 404 -41.20 -1.88 19.87
C LEU A 404 -42.03 -2.77 18.93
N GLY A 405 -41.49 -3.93 18.52
CA GLY A 405 -42.22 -4.91 17.72
C GLY A 405 -43.44 -5.47 18.45
N GLY A 406 -43.28 -5.84 19.73
CA GLY A 406 -44.39 -6.34 20.55
C GLY A 406 -45.48 -5.29 20.79
N SER A 407 -45.12 -4.01 20.91
CA SER A 407 -46.09 -2.92 21.06
C SER A 407 -46.83 -2.59 19.75
N LEU A 408 -46.16 -2.69 18.60
CA LEU A 408 -46.79 -2.56 17.28
C LEU A 408 -47.78 -3.70 17.00
N ASP A 409 -47.39 -4.95 17.32
CA ASP A 409 -48.25 -6.12 17.18
C ASP A 409 -49.47 -6.03 18.12
N ALA A 410 -49.28 -5.56 19.36
CA ALA A 410 -50.37 -5.33 20.32
C ALA A 410 -51.31 -4.18 19.92
N ALA A 411 -50.81 -3.19 19.18
CA ALA A 411 -51.60 -2.08 18.64
C ALA A 411 -52.34 -2.44 17.34
N GLY A 412 -52.15 -3.65 16.79
CA GLY A 412 -52.78 -4.09 15.55
C GLY A 412 -52.30 -3.33 14.31
N ILE A 413 -51.12 -2.71 14.38
CA ILE A 413 -50.56 -1.91 13.30
C ILE A 413 -49.90 -2.84 12.28
N ASP A 414 -50.42 -2.83 11.06
CA ASP A 414 -49.91 -3.63 9.94
C ASP A 414 -48.52 -3.13 9.50
N ARG A 415 -47.50 -3.94 9.81
CA ARG A 415 -46.07 -3.65 9.59
C ARG A 415 -45.73 -3.55 8.10
N ASP A 416 -46.55 -4.15 7.24
CA ASP A 416 -46.36 -4.13 5.78
C ASP A 416 -46.99 -2.89 5.12
N LYS A 417 -47.77 -2.09 5.86
CA LYS A 417 -48.39 -0.84 5.39
C LYS A 417 -47.77 0.43 5.97
N MET A 418 -46.82 0.32 6.89
CA MET A 418 -46.07 1.46 7.41
C MET A 418 -45.17 2.06 6.32
N GLN A 419 -45.60 3.18 5.75
CA GLN A 419 -44.73 4.06 4.97
C GLN A 419 -44.03 5.02 5.92
N ALA A 420 -42.74 5.27 5.69
CA ALA A 420 -42.03 6.30 6.43
C ALA A 420 -42.57 7.68 5.99
N ASP A 421 -43.43 8.28 6.81
CA ASP A 421 -43.69 9.71 6.67
C ASP A 421 -42.53 10.52 7.27
N GLU A 422 -42.41 11.79 6.87
CA GLU A 422 -41.40 12.72 7.41
C GLU A 422 -41.54 12.99 8.93
N GLY A 423 -42.64 12.54 9.56
CA GLY A 423 -42.89 12.64 10.99
C GLY A 423 -42.18 11.55 11.80
N VAL A 424 -42.21 10.30 11.34
CA VAL A 424 -41.60 9.15 12.06
C VAL A 424 -40.08 9.25 12.10
N THR A 425 -39.45 9.80 11.05
CA THR A 425 -38.01 10.07 11.02
C THR A 425 -37.59 11.17 12.01
N LYS A 426 -38.51 12.06 12.38
CA LYS A 426 -38.30 13.13 13.37
C LYS A 426 -38.52 12.64 14.81
N ASP A 427 -39.50 11.76 15.03
CA ASP A 427 -39.82 11.20 16.35
C ASP A 427 -38.83 10.12 16.82
N LEU A 428 -38.19 9.38 15.91
CA LEU A 428 -37.07 8.47 16.24
C LEU A 428 -35.81 9.22 16.72
N MET A 429 -35.72 10.52 16.43
CA MET A 429 -34.63 11.41 16.86
C MET A 429 -35.10 12.39 17.96
N GLY A 430 -36.33 12.24 18.46
CA GLY A 430 -36.96 13.15 19.40
C GLY A 430 -36.73 12.82 20.87
N PRO A 431 -36.89 13.79 21.81
CA PRO A 431 -36.46 13.67 23.21
C PRO A 431 -37.34 12.76 24.08
N THR A 432 -38.47 12.26 23.58
CA THR A 432 -39.53 11.64 24.39
C THR A 432 -39.23 10.19 24.82
N LEU A 433 -38.35 9.47 24.13
CA LEU A 433 -37.88 8.14 24.54
C LEU A 433 -36.73 8.18 25.58
N SER A 434 -36.04 9.32 25.72
CA SER A 434 -34.97 9.52 26.70
C SER A 434 -35.47 9.51 28.15
N GLY A 435 -36.74 9.85 28.38
CA GLY A 435 -37.29 10.02 29.74
C GLY A 435 -37.85 8.75 30.38
N ILE A 436 -38.24 7.75 29.58
CA ILE A 436 -38.84 6.50 30.09
C ILE A 436 -37.77 5.45 30.41
N MET A 437 -36.58 5.53 29.79
CA MET A 437 -35.47 4.60 30.05
C MET A 437 -34.64 4.95 31.30
N THR A 438 -34.78 6.14 31.89
CA THR A 438 -33.94 6.57 33.02
C THR A 438 -34.37 6.02 34.39
N GLN A 439 -35.56 5.40 34.50
CA GLN A 439 -36.14 5.01 35.80
C GLN A 439 -36.19 3.50 36.11
N ILE A 440 -35.73 2.60 35.22
CA ILE A 440 -35.93 1.14 35.42
C ILE A 440 -34.64 0.29 35.50
N VAL A 441 -33.45 0.85 35.35
CA VAL A 441 -32.22 0.03 35.43
C VAL A 441 -31.25 0.57 36.48
N GLU A 442 -31.45 0.13 37.74
CA GLU A 442 -30.33 0.00 38.67
C GLU A 442 -29.43 -1.13 38.16
N GLU A 443 -28.44 -0.78 37.34
CA GLU A 443 -27.42 -1.71 36.88
C GLU A 443 -26.36 -1.88 37.96
N LYS A 444 -26.35 -3.03 38.63
CA LYS A 444 -25.13 -3.54 39.27
C LYS A 444 -24.12 -3.86 38.17
N PRO A 445 -22.91 -3.27 38.16
CA PRO A 445 -21.96 -3.53 37.09
C PRO A 445 -21.37 -4.94 37.24
N LYS A 446 -21.34 -5.69 36.12
CA LYS A 446 -20.45 -6.84 35.94
C LYS A 446 -19.31 -6.45 34.99
N GLU A 447 -18.18 -7.11 35.25
CA GLU A 447 -16.80 -6.67 35.03
C GLU A 447 -16.47 -6.12 33.64
N ILE A 448 -16.07 -4.85 33.65
CA ILE A 448 -15.38 -4.17 32.55
C ILE A 448 -13.93 -4.69 32.55
N SER A 449 -13.36 -4.97 31.37
CA SER A 449 -11.96 -5.41 31.28
C SER A 449 -11.04 -4.41 31.98
N ALA A 450 -10.01 -4.89 32.69
CA ALA A 450 -9.12 -4.03 33.47
C ALA A 450 -8.48 -2.91 32.62
N SER A 451 -8.27 -3.15 31.32
CA SER A 451 -7.79 -2.16 30.36
C SER A 451 -8.81 -1.06 30.03
N THR A 452 -10.08 -1.42 29.91
CA THR A 452 -11.18 -0.49 29.57
C THR A 452 -11.60 0.30 30.80
N GLN A 453 -11.62 -0.32 31.98
CA GLN A 453 -11.86 0.37 33.24
C GLN A 453 -10.75 1.38 33.52
N ALA A 454 -9.48 0.99 33.35
CA ALA A 454 -8.34 1.90 33.50
C ALA A 454 -8.31 3.05 32.48
N TYR A 455 -8.96 2.89 31.33
CA TYR A 455 -9.12 3.94 30.33
C TYR A 455 -10.23 4.94 30.71
N LEU A 456 -11.39 4.43 31.12
CA LEU A 456 -12.52 5.23 31.60
C LEU A 456 -12.16 5.99 32.90
N ASP A 457 -11.45 5.35 33.82
CA ASP A 457 -10.96 5.97 35.06
C ASP A 457 -9.94 7.10 34.78
N ARG A 458 -9.15 7.02 33.70
CA ARG A 458 -8.24 8.10 33.26
C ARG A 458 -9.00 9.26 32.63
N MET A 459 -10.09 9.01 31.92
CA MET A 459 -10.93 10.08 31.36
C MET A 459 -11.62 10.92 32.44
N GLY A 460 -11.96 10.32 33.59
CA GLY A 460 -12.59 11.00 34.72
C GLY A 460 -11.65 11.82 35.61
N GLN A 461 -10.33 11.71 35.47
CA GLN A 461 -9.38 12.41 36.34
C GLN A 461 -9.24 13.89 36.00
N THR A 462 -9.17 14.72 37.04
CA THR A 462 -8.78 16.14 36.97
C THR A 462 -7.27 16.26 36.86
N TYR A 463 -6.82 17.11 35.93
CA TYR A 463 -5.40 17.34 35.67
C TYR A 463 -5.02 18.78 36.03
N PHE A 464 -3.85 18.94 36.62
CA PHE A 464 -3.32 20.23 37.05
C PHE A 464 -1.92 20.43 36.46
N VAL A 465 -1.63 21.59 35.89
CA VAL A 465 -0.32 21.92 35.31
C VAL A 465 0.38 22.98 36.15
N CYS A 466 1.62 22.71 36.55
CA CYS A 466 2.46 23.65 37.27
C CYS A 466 3.01 24.74 36.34
N ASP A 467 2.67 25.99 36.61
CA ASP A 467 3.03 27.18 35.81
C ASP A 467 4.56 27.38 35.67
N GLY A 468 5.35 26.94 36.66
CA GLY A 468 6.80 27.14 36.67
C GLY A 468 7.64 26.14 35.88
N CYS A 469 7.18 24.89 35.71
CA CYS A 469 8.00 23.82 35.10
C CYS A 469 7.23 22.84 34.22
N GLY A 470 5.93 23.03 34.05
CA GLY A 470 5.09 22.17 33.20
C GLY A 470 4.76 20.80 33.80
N TYR A 471 5.06 20.53 35.07
CA TYR A 471 4.70 19.27 35.71
C TYR A 471 3.18 19.07 35.80
N ILE A 472 2.70 17.89 35.39
CA ILE A 472 1.28 17.52 35.36
C ILE A 472 0.95 16.65 36.59
N GLY A 473 0.15 17.21 37.49
CA GLY A 473 -0.49 16.48 38.59
C GLY A 473 -1.82 15.86 38.16
N LYS A 474 -2.20 14.72 38.76
CA LYS A 474 -3.43 13.99 38.49
C LYS A 474 -4.26 13.86 39.77
N GLY A 475 -5.58 13.90 39.66
CA GLY A 475 -6.49 13.73 40.79
C GLY A 475 -6.75 15.04 41.52
N ASP A 476 -6.59 15.06 42.84
CA ASP A 476 -6.85 16.25 43.67
C ASP A 476 -5.79 17.35 43.47
N SER A 477 -6.12 18.59 43.86
CA SER A 477 -5.26 19.78 43.71
C SER A 477 -3.87 19.55 44.35
N PRO A 478 -2.77 19.54 43.57
CA PRO A 478 -1.43 19.29 44.10
C PRO A 478 -0.99 20.37 45.09
N VAL A 479 -0.50 19.97 46.27
CA VAL A 479 -0.08 20.92 47.33
C VAL A 479 1.34 21.47 47.09
N LYS A 480 2.20 20.75 46.37
CA LYS A 480 3.56 21.18 46.04
C LYS A 480 4.06 20.48 44.78
N CYS A 481 4.77 21.20 43.92
CA CYS A 481 5.36 20.64 42.71
C CYS A 481 6.61 19.80 43.03
N PRO A 482 6.70 18.52 42.63
CA PRO A 482 7.86 17.67 42.91
C PRO A 482 9.09 18.02 42.06
N VAL A 483 8.93 18.82 41.00
CA VAL A 483 10.02 19.18 40.08
C VAL A 483 10.67 20.51 40.48
N CYS A 484 9.88 21.56 40.70
CA CYS A 484 10.40 22.89 41.02
C CYS A 484 10.12 23.35 42.46
N SER A 485 9.52 22.49 43.29
CA SER A 485 9.13 22.80 44.67
C SER A 485 8.16 23.99 44.84
N ALA A 486 7.55 24.47 43.74
CA ALA A 486 6.55 25.53 43.78
C ALA A 486 5.30 25.11 44.57
N ASP A 487 4.70 26.08 45.26
CA ASP A 487 3.48 25.91 46.04
C ASP A 487 2.28 25.52 45.15
N GLY A 488 1.31 24.82 45.72
CA GLY A 488 0.09 24.32 45.06
C GLY A 488 -0.73 25.42 44.38
N THR A 489 -0.61 26.67 44.84
CA THR A 489 -1.23 27.85 44.22
C THR A 489 -0.73 28.14 42.80
N LYS A 490 0.42 27.58 42.39
CA LYS A 490 0.95 27.69 41.02
C LYS A 490 0.49 26.57 40.08
N PHE A 491 -0.43 25.71 40.52
CA PHE A 491 -1.07 24.72 39.66
C PHE A 491 -2.37 25.28 39.08
N LYS A 492 -2.48 25.28 37.75
CA LYS A 492 -3.72 25.61 37.05
C LYS A 492 -4.46 24.33 36.68
N GLN A 493 -5.74 24.25 36.99
CA GLN A 493 -6.59 23.15 36.58
C GLN A 493 -6.81 23.21 35.06
N VAL A 494 -6.65 22.07 34.39
CA VAL A 494 -6.95 21.96 32.95
C VAL A 494 -8.46 21.80 32.81
N ASP A 495 -9.14 22.90 32.47
CA ASP A 495 -10.57 22.87 32.16
C ASP A 495 -10.77 22.36 30.73
N LYS A 496 -11.32 21.14 30.63
CA LYS A 496 -11.58 20.46 29.35
C LYS A 496 -12.59 21.22 28.48
N LYS A 497 -13.47 22.03 29.07
CA LYS A 497 -14.49 22.80 28.34
C LYS A 497 -13.91 23.94 27.50
N ILE A 498 -12.76 24.49 27.89
CA ILE A 498 -12.10 25.57 27.13
C ILE A 498 -11.71 25.09 25.72
N PHE A 499 -11.30 23.83 25.61
CA PHE A 499 -10.84 23.24 24.35
C PHE A 499 -11.99 22.84 23.41
N GLU A 500 -13.14 22.43 23.95
CA GLU A 500 -14.36 22.21 23.17
C GLU A 500 -14.89 23.52 22.57
N VAL A 501 -14.80 24.62 23.34
CA VAL A 501 -15.18 25.96 22.89
C VAL A 501 -14.19 26.50 21.83
N ALA A 502 -12.89 26.31 22.04
CA ALA A 502 -11.86 26.67 21.05
C ALA A 502 -12.00 25.87 19.75
N ALA A 503 -12.29 24.57 19.85
CA ALA A 503 -12.55 23.70 18.69
C ALA A 503 -13.75 24.17 17.84
N THR A 504 -14.78 24.75 18.46
CA THR A 504 -15.93 25.31 17.75
C THR A 504 -15.57 26.59 16.99
N THR A 505 -14.51 27.29 17.43
CA THR A 505 -14.05 28.57 16.85
C THR A 505 -13.02 28.35 15.74
N GLU A 506 -12.18 27.31 15.85
CA GLU A 506 -11.07 26.95 14.94
C GLU A 506 -11.50 26.06 13.73
N GLY A 507 -12.80 25.94 13.46
CA GLY A 507 -13.35 25.29 12.26
C GLY A 507 -13.70 23.80 12.40
N GLU A 508 -13.86 23.12 11.26
CA GLU A 508 -14.28 21.70 11.19
C GLU A 508 -13.24 20.76 11.84
N LEU A 509 -13.75 19.73 12.54
CA LEU A 509 -12.95 18.70 13.20
C LEU A 509 -12.65 17.56 12.24
N GLU A 510 -11.36 17.29 12.01
CA GLU A 510 -10.92 16.16 11.20
C GLU A 510 -10.38 15.06 12.10
N THR A 511 -10.97 13.86 12.02
CA THR A 511 -10.57 12.72 12.84
C THR A 511 -9.46 11.96 12.15
N ASP A 512 -8.26 12.00 12.72
CA ASP A 512 -7.11 11.20 12.28
C ASP A 512 -6.88 10.06 13.28
N VAL A 513 -6.52 8.88 12.77
CA VAL A 513 -6.06 7.77 13.60
C VAL A 513 -4.59 8.03 13.93
N ALA A 514 -4.26 8.15 15.22
CA ALA A 514 -2.89 8.30 15.68
C ALA A 514 -2.06 7.02 15.38
N TYR A 515 -0.73 7.10 15.51
CA TYR A 515 0.21 5.98 15.22
C TYR A 515 -0.06 4.67 15.98
N ASP A 516 -0.92 4.70 16.99
CA ASP A 516 -1.26 3.57 17.86
C ASP A 516 -2.77 3.28 17.90
N ASP A 517 -3.44 3.53 16.78
CA ASP A 517 -4.83 3.11 16.51
C ASP A 517 -5.89 3.79 17.40
N VAL A 518 -5.55 4.91 18.05
CA VAL A 518 -6.49 5.72 18.83
C VAL A 518 -6.97 6.92 18.00
N PRO A 519 -8.30 7.12 17.83
CA PRO A 519 -8.83 8.25 17.08
C PRO A 519 -8.62 9.57 17.84
N MET A 520 -8.05 10.57 17.16
CA MET A 520 -7.83 11.92 17.67
C MET A 520 -8.42 12.94 16.70
N GLN A 521 -9.09 13.96 17.23
CA GLN A 521 -9.69 15.03 16.43
C GLN A 521 -8.73 16.21 16.37
N TRP A 522 -8.41 16.70 15.17
CA TRP A 522 -7.63 17.92 14.97
C TRP A 522 -8.56 19.02 14.47
N THR A 523 -8.42 20.23 15.00
CA THR A 523 -9.05 21.41 14.38
C THR A 523 -8.36 21.72 13.05
N LYS A 524 -9.11 22.27 12.10
CA LYS A 524 -8.58 22.65 10.79
C LYS A 524 -7.35 23.56 10.91
N ASP A 525 -7.42 24.55 11.81
CA ASP A 525 -6.33 25.50 12.03
C ASP A 525 -5.07 24.82 12.61
N ALA A 526 -5.20 23.86 13.53
CA ALA A 526 -4.08 23.07 14.04
C ALA A 526 -3.44 22.20 12.95
N LYS A 527 -4.28 21.64 12.06
CA LYS A 527 -3.85 20.79 10.95
C LYS A 527 -3.20 21.59 9.81
N GLU A 528 -3.59 22.84 9.61
CA GLU A 528 -2.90 23.75 8.71
C GLU A 528 -1.56 24.22 9.30
N ALA A 529 -1.52 24.57 10.59
CA ALA A 529 -0.31 25.01 11.25
C ALA A 529 0.82 23.96 11.26
N ILE A 530 0.51 22.68 11.44
CA ILE A 530 1.54 21.62 11.43
C ILE A 530 2.21 21.46 10.05
N ARG A 531 1.62 22.00 8.97
CA ARG A 531 2.24 22.00 7.63
C ARG A 531 3.44 22.95 7.54
N ALA A 532 3.58 23.89 8.47
CA ALA A 532 4.77 24.74 8.58
C ALA A 532 6.04 23.94 8.92
N VAL A 533 5.90 22.77 9.56
CA VAL A 533 7.02 21.83 9.77
C VAL A 533 7.33 21.11 8.45
N PRO A 534 8.60 21.03 7.99
CA PRO A 534 8.97 20.30 6.78
C PRO A 534 8.41 18.88 6.72
N ALA A 535 7.87 18.50 5.55
CA ALA A 535 7.28 17.18 5.35
C ALA A 535 8.32 16.07 5.56
N GLY A 536 7.90 14.94 6.13
CA GLY A 536 8.78 13.80 6.40
C GLY A 536 8.85 13.43 7.88
N PHE A 537 10.04 13.10 8.37
CA PHE A 537 10.24 12.59 9.74
C PHE A 537 9.90 13.64 10.82
N GLN A 538 10.33 14.90 10.63
CA GLN A 538 10.09 15.99 11.59
C GLN A 538 8.60 16.24 11.81
N ARG A 539 7.81 16.41 10.74
CA ARG A 539 6.35 16.61 10.84
C ARG A 539 5.65 15.42 11.50
N ARG A 540 6.04 14.19 11.16
CA ARG A 540 5.50 12.97 11.81
C ARG A 540 5.84 12.91 13.30
N ARG A 541 7.07 13.28 13.68
CA ARG A 541 7.51 13.33 15.08
C ARG A 541 6.80 14.42 15.87
N ALA A 542 6.63 15.62 15.29
CA ALA A 542 5.88 16.71 15.89
C ALA A 542 4.41 16.32 16.11
N LYS A 543 3.76 15.74 15.09
CA LYS A 543 2.38 15.21 15.18
C LYS A 543 2.23 14.20 16.32
N ALA A 544 3.13 13.21 16.37
CA ALA A 544 3.10 12.18 17.41
C ALA A 544 3.38 12.73 18.82
N ARG A 545 4.25 13.75 18.96
CA ARG A 545 4.49 14.44 20.24
C ARG A 545 3.21 15.13 20.74
N ILE A 546 2.51 15.83 19.86
CA ILE A 546 1.27 16.56 20.17
C ILE A 546 0.17 15.57 20.59
N GLU A 547 -0.06 14.52 19.79
CA GLU A 547 -1.07 13.48 20.07
C GLU A 547 -0.79 12.75 21.39
N LYS A 548 0.46 12.35 21.63
CA LYS A 548 0.86 11.67 22.87
C LYS A 548 0.70 12.57 24.10
N SER A 549 1.00 13.87 23.96
CA SER A 549 0.82 14.83 25.05
C SER A 549 -0.65 15.07 25.36
N ALA A 550 -1.47 15.28 24.32
CA ALA A 550 -2.93 15.45 24.44
C ALA A 550 -3.56 14.24 25.15
N ARG A 551 -3.14 13.02 24.79
CA ARG A 551 -3.63 11.80 25.45
C ARG A 551 -3.24 11.69 26.91
N LYS A 552 -2.03 12.09 27.28
CA LYS A 552 -1.59 12.07 28.70
C LYS A 552 -2.46 12.97 29.58
N LEU A 553 -3.08 13.98 28.98
CA LEU A 553 -4.03 14.91 29.59
C LEU A 553 -5.50 14.47 29.44
N GLY A 554 -5.75 13.30 28.83
CA GLY A 554 -7.11 12.80 28.59
C GLY A 554 -7.90 13.61 27.57
N MET A 555 -7.23 14.34 26.68
CA MET A 555 -7.84 15.13 25.62
C MET A 555 -8.04 14.29 24.36
N THR A 556 -9.17 14.45 23.70
CA THR A 556 -9.52 13.80 22.41
C THR A 556 -9.45 14.76 21.22
N THR A 557 -9.47 16.06 21.49
CA THR A 557 -9.42 17.14 20.48
C THR A 557 -8.16 17.98 20.65
N ILE A 558 -7.47 18.24 19.55
CA ILE A 558 -6.23 19.02 19.46
C ILE A 558 -6.53 20.34 18.76
N THR A 559 -6.39 21.44 19.51
CA THR A 559 -6.58 22.81 19.02
C THR A 559 -5.26 23.45 18.62
N LEU A 560 -5.31 24.55 17.86
CA LEU A 560 -4.14 25.30 17.41
C LEU A 560 -3.38 25.87 18.60
N GLU A 561 -4.09 26.47 19.56
CA GLU A 561 -3.48 27.04 20.77
C GLU A 561 -2.61 26.03 21.52
N TYR A 562 -3.07 24.77 21.59
CA TYR A 562 -2.33 23.69 22.22
C TYR A 562 -1.17 23.17 21.37
N ALA A 563 -1.35 23.05 20.06
CA ALA A 563 -0.35 22.50 19.15
C ALA A 563 0.78 23.49 18.79
N ALA A 564 0.49 24.80 18.77
CA ALA A 564 1.37 25.84 18.26
C ALA A 564 2.78 25.87 18.87
N PRO A 565 2.99 25.71 20.20
CA PRO A 565 4.33 25.72 20.77
C PRO A 565 5.20 24.57 20.26
N THR A 566 4.62 23.37 20.14
CA THR A 566 5.35 22.18 19.64
C THR A 566 5.62 22.28 18.14
N ILE A 567 4.71 22.90 17.38
CA ILE A 567 4.87 23.16 15.95
C ILE A 567 6.00 24.18 15.72
N GLN A 568 6.04 25.27 16.49
CA GLN A 568 7.09 26.29 16.38
C GLN A 568 8.47 25.73 16.75
N GLU A 569 8.56 24.96 17.84
CA GLU A 569 9.78 24.25 18.23
C GLU A 569 10.27 23.35 17.08
N ALA A 570 9.39 22.49 16.55
CA ALA A 570 9.73 21.56 15.47
C ALA A 570 10.05 22.24 14.13
N ALA A 571 9.47 23.41 13.86
CA ALA A 571 9.79 24.20 12.66
C ALA A 571 11.14 24.93 12.78
N SER A 572 11.61 25.18 14.00
CA SER A 572 12.90 25.82 14.29
C SER A 572 14.07 24.86 14.49
N GLU A 573 13.81 23.55 14.61
CA GLU A 573 14.86 22.53 14.74
C GLU A 573 15.57 22.28 13.40
N ASP A 574 16.83 22.72 13.28
CA ASP A 574 17.74 22.33 12.20
C ASP A 574 18.11 20.83 12.34
N TYR A 575 17.33 19.99 11.67
CA TYR A 575 17.55 18.55 11.64
C TYR A 575 18.61 18.17 10.59
N THR A 576 19.78 17.75 11.05
CA THR A 576 20.70 16.96 10.23
C THR A 576 20.34 15.47 10.37
N PRO A 577 19.97 14.77 9.28
CA PRO A 577 19.68 13.35 9.34
C PRO A 577 20.92 12.56 9.79
N ILE A 578 20.74 11.66 10.75
CA ILE A 578 21.80 10.75 11.26
C ILE A 578 22.35 9.79 10.18
N PHE A 579 21.75 9.77 8.97
CA PHE A 579 22.20 9.00 7.80
C PHE A 579 22.54 9.86 6.58
N SER A 580 23.11 11.05 6.78
CA SER A 580 23.66 11.87 5.69
C SER A 580 25.14 12.16 5.91
N ASN A 581 25.97 11.11 5.89
CA ASN A 581 27.39 11.24 5.60
C ASN A 581 27.79 10.28 4.46
N LYS A 582 27.36 10.65 3.25
CA LYS A 582 28.17 10.49 2.04
C LYS A 582 27.87 11.68 1.11
N GLY A 583 28.76 12.66 1.21
CA GLY A 583 29.01 13.64 0.16
C GLY A 583 28.13 14.88 0.19
N THR A 584 28.80 15.98 0.56
CA THR A 584 28.77 17.33 -0.01
C THR A 584 28.23 18.39 0.93
N GLY A 585 29.13 19.22 1.47
CA GLY A 585 28.79 20.43 2.23
C GLY A 585 29.87 20.85 3.22
N THR A 586 30.86 21.56 2.70
CA THR A 586 31.88 22.38 3.36
C THR A 586 31.51 22.98 4.73
N SER A 587 32.39 22.79 5.72
CA SER A 587 32.54 23.71 6.86
C SER A 587 34.04 23.97 7.12
N PRO A 588 34.48 25.24 7.31
CA PRO A 588 35.86 25.68 7.09
C PRO A 588 36.79 25.51 8.31
N VAL A 589 36.72 24.36 9.00
CA VAL A 589 37.53 24.13 10.23
C VAL A 589 38.34 22.83 10.16
N ALA A 590 38.58 22.30 8.97
CA ALA A 590 39.32 21.05 8.77
C ALA A 590 40.41 21.15 7.68
N GLU A 591 41.06 22.31 7.54
CA GLU A 591 42.17 22.51 6.59
C GLU A 591 43.57 22.36 7.21
N ALA A 592 43.71 21.93 8.47
CA ALA A 592 45.00 22.00 9.17
C ALA A 592 45.68 20.67 9.55
N THR A 593 45.12 19.48 9.26
CA THR A 593 45.73 18.22 9.78
C THR A 593 45.70 17.03 8.83
N VAL A 594 45.77 17.22 7.51
CA VAL A 594 46.00 16.11 6.57
C VAL A 594 47.06 16.46 5.54
N ALA A 595 48.27 16.69 6.03
CA ALA A 595 49.49 16.70 5.22
C ALA A 595 50.55 15.82 5.91
N ALA A 596 50.27 14.53 6.08
CA ALA A 596 51.28 13.49 6.30
C ALA A 596 50.61 12.10 6.31
N SER A 597 50.76 11.37 5.21
CA SER A 597 51.06 9.92 5.13
C SER A 597 50.37 9.26 3.93
N ASN A 598 51.14 9.09 2.86
CA ASN A 598 50.86 8.14 1.78
C ASN A 598 50.91 6.69 2.30
N GLY A 599 50.07 5.81 1.76
CA GLY A 599 50.39 4.38 1.66
C GLY A 599 49.24 3.38 1.87
N ASN A 600 48.84 2.76 0.75
CA ASN A 600 48.28 1.41 0.59
C ASN A 600 46.83 1.05 0.94
N GLU A 601 46.31 0.25 0.00
CA GLU A 601 45.01 -0.40 -0.11
C GLU A 601 44.67 -1.34 1.05
N ALA A 602 43.39 -1.33 1.47
CA ALA A 602 42.51 -2.50 1.60
C ALA A 602 41.20 -2.09 2.29
N ASN A 603 40.06 -2.56 1.77
CA ASN A 603 38.75 -2.41 2.39
C ASN A 603 38.72 -3.04 3.79
N GLY A 604 38.59 -2.22 4.82
CA GLY A 604 38.35 -2.67 6.20
C GLY A 604 37.30 -1.78 6.86
N HIS A 605 36.17 -2.37 7.21
CA HIS A 605 35.21 -1.79 8.14
C HIS A 605 35.90 -1.60 9.50
N ILE A 606 35.87 -0.37 10.05
CA ILE A 606 36.29 -0.11 11.43
C ILE A 606 35.07 -0.38 12.33
N GLU A 607 35.03 -1.57 12.93
CA GLU A 607 34.12 -1.90 14.05
C GLU A 607 34.61 -1.20 15.33
N ALA A 608 33.67 -0.67 16.11
CA ALA A 608 33.94 -0.32 17.50
C ALA A 608 34.26 -1.61 18.27
N ALA A 609 35.40 -1.64 18.96
CA ALA A 609 35.92 -2.85 19.60
C ALA A 609 34.93 -3.44 20.62
N SER A 610 34.40 -4.61 20.31
CA SER A 610 33.65 -5.47 21.23
C SER A 610 34.58 -6.02 22.31
N PRO A 611 34.15 -6.13 23.59
CA PRO A 611 34.97 -6.71 24.67
C PRO A 611 35.18 -8.23 24.55
N TYR A 612 34.65 -8.86 23.49
CA TYR A 612 34.72 -10.30 23.25
C TYR A 612 35.69 -10.64 22.13
N THR A 613 36.62 -11.56 22.41
CA THR A 613 37.58 -12.07 21.43
C THR A 613 37.10 -13.43 20.92
N TRP A 614 37.16 -13.70 19.62
CA TRP A 614 36.67 -14.95 19.03
C TRP A 614 37.84 -15.81 18.55
N THR A 615 37.73 -17.13 18.72
CA THR A 615 38.63 -18.06 18.02
C THR A 615 38.18 -18.25 16.57
N ASP A 616 39.12 -18.57 15.68
CA ASP A 616 38.83 -18.78 14.25
C ASP A 616 37.77 -19.87 14.04
N ASP A 617 37.81 -20.94 14.86
CA ASP A 617 36.84 -22.03 14.83
C ASP A 617 35.43 -21.59 15.28
N ALA A 618 35.33 -20.70 16.28
CA ALA A 618 34.05 -20.15 16.74
C ALA A 618 33.44 -19.20 15.69
N GLN A 619 34.30 -18.42 15.03
CA GLN A 619 33.88 -17.53 13.94
C GLN A 619 33.39 -18.33 12.73
N ALA A 620 34.13 -19.37 12.31
CA ALA A 620 33.70 -20.28 11.26
C ALA A 620 32.38 -20.99 11.60
N ARG A 621 32.13 -21.27 12.89
CA ARG A 621 30.87 -21.87 13.34
C ARG A 621 29.68 -20.92 13.23
N LEU A 622 29.88 -19.63 13.51
CA LEU A 622 28.89 -18.58 13.34
C LEU A 622 28.60 -18.33 11.84
N ASP A 623 29.63 -18.35 10.99
CA ASP A 623 29.49 -18.08 9.56
C ASP A 623 28.74 -19.16 8.78
N ARG A 624 28.53 -20.35 9.38
CA ARG A 624 27.59 -21.36 8.85
C ARG A 624 26.12 -20.90 8.92
N ALA A 625 25.79 -19.93 9.76
CA ALA A 625 24.45 -19.33 9.76
C ALA A 625 24.29 -18.37 8.55
N PRO A 626 23.14 -18.37 7.85
CA PRO A 626 22.91 -17.48 6.71
C PRO A 626 23.12 -16.00 7.05
N GLU A 627 23.73 -15.25 6.13
CA GLU A 627 24.02 -13.82 6.30
C GLU A 627 22.76 -12.98 6.51
N GLY A 628 22.92 -11.89 7.26
CA GLY A 628 21.83 -11.01 7.68
C GLY A 628 21.24 -11.42 9.03
N PHE A 629 19.94 -11.19 9.19
CA PHE A 629 19.23 -11.25 10.48
C PHE A 629 19.47 -12.55 11.28
N MET A 630 19.59 -13.69 10.61
CA MET A 630 19.80 -14.99 11.27
C MET A 630 21.20 -15.10 11.90
N ARG A 631 22.25 -14.60 11.23
CA ARG A 631 23.62 -14.59 11.78
C ARG A 631 23.74 -13.58 12.93
N ASP A 632 23.10 -12.43 12.82
CA ASP A 632 23.12 -11.39 13.87
C ASP A 632 22.40 -11.83 15.15
N CYS A 633 21.27 -12.51 15.01
CA CYS A 633 20.56 -13.14 16.12
C CYS A 633 21.41 -14.25 16.77
N THR A 634 22.03 -15.10 15.95
CA THR A 634 22.90 -16.19 16.43
C THR A 634 24.11 -15.64 17.19
N ARG A 635 24.74 -14.58 16.66
CA ARG A 635 25.85 -13.87 17.33
C ARG A 635 25.42 -13.31 18.68
N SER A 636 24.28 -12.63 18.74
CA SER A 636 23.75 -12.02 19.98
C SER A 636 23.47 -13.07 21.07
N LEU A 637 23.00 -14.26 20.67
CA LEU A 637 22.73 -15.36 21.60
C LEU A 637 24.01 -15.99 22.16
N ILE A 638 25.03 -16.17 21.32
CA ILE A 638 26.36 -16.65 21.77
C ILE A 638 26.97 -15.66 22.76
N LEU A 639 26.89 -14.36 22.48
CA LEU A 639 27.41 -13.32 23.37
C LEU A 639 26.65 -13.28 24.71
N LYS A 640 25.33 -13.48 24.71
CA LYS A 640 24.52 -13.55 25.93
C LYS A 640 24.86 -14.78 26.79
N HIS A 641 25.14 -15.93 26.16
CA HIS A 641 25.65 -17.11 26.87
C HIS A 641 27.04 -16.85 27.45
N ALA A 642 27.93 -16.24 26.66
CA ALA A 642 29.27 -15.85 27.10
C ALA A 642 29.24 -14.89 28.29
N GLU A 643 28.34 -13.89 28.28
CA GLU A 643 28.11 -12.97 29.40
C GLU A 643 27.62 -13.71 30.65
N LYS A 644 26.69 -14.66 30.49
CA LYS A 644 26.15 -15.47 31.60
C LYS A 644 27.22 -16.34 32.28
N ILE A 645 28.17 -16.86 31.52
CA ILE A 645 29.28 -17.66 32.05
C ILE A 645 30.53 -16.82 32.39
N GLY A 646 30.47 -15.49 32.16
CA GLY A 646 31.58 -14.56 32.40
C GLY A 646 32.78 -14.73 31.47
N ALA A 647 32.58 -15.33 30.28
CA ALA A 647 33.64 -15.56 29.30
C ALA A 647 33.80 -14.36 28.36
N THR A 648 35.02 -13.83 28.26
CA THR A 648 35.40 -12.80 27.28
C THR A 648 36.05 -13.37 26.03
N LEU A 649 36.49 -14.64 26.06
CA LEU A 649 36.98 -15.40 24.91
C LEU A 649 35.89 -16.37 24.45
N ILE A 650 35.42 -16.20 23.22
CA ILE A 650 34.43 -17.08 22.59
C ILE A 650 35.18 -18.21 21.88
N THR A 651 35.24 -19.36 22.53
CA THR A 651 35.74 -20.60 21.94
C THR A 651 34.62 -21.33 21.21
N ILE A 652 34.97 -22.40 20.46
CA ILE A 652 33.98 -23.20 19.73
C ILE A 652 32.94 -23.82 20.68
N GLU A 653 33.34 -24.19 21.89
CA GLU A 653 32.45 -24.75 22.91
C GLU A 653 31.42 -23.72 23.38
N VAL A 654 31.85 -22.48 23.63
CA VAL A 654 30.95 -21.38 24.03
C VAL A 654 29.96 -21.05 22.91
N ALA A 655 30.42 -21.09 21.66
CA ALA A 655 29.57 -20.87 20.49
C ALA A 655 28.53 -22.00 20.30
N ASP A 656 28.93 -23.26 20.43
CA ASP A 656 28.02 -24.39 20.28
C ASP A 656 26.99 -24.46 21.41
N GLU A 657 27.39 -24.20 22.66
CA GLU A 657 26.44 -24.15 23.78
C GLU A 657 25.43 -23.00 23.64
N GLY A 658 25.88 -21.82 23.17
CA GLY A 658 24.99 -20.70 22.90
C GLY A 658 23.97 -21.01 21.80
N ILE A 659 24.39 -21.74 20.76
CA ILE A 659 23.52 -22.16 19.65
C ILE A 659 22.56 -23.28 20.07
N GLU A 660 22.98 -24.24 20.90
CA GLU A 660 22.09 -25.30 21.39
C GLU A 660 21.02 -24.76 22.35
N GLN A 661 21.37 -23.82 23.24
CA GLN A 661 20.37 -23.11 24.04
C GLN A 661 19.37 -22.36 23.15
N ALA A 662 19.83 -21.75 22.05
CA ALA A 662 18.96 -21.07 21.10
C ALA A 662 17.93 -21.99 20.44
N LYS A 663 18.30 -23.23 20.10
CA LYS A 663 17.36 -24.23 19.54
C LYS A 663 16.26 -24.60 20.53
N GLY A 664 16.60 -24.74 21.82
CA GLY A 664 15.63 -24.97 22.89
C GLY A 664 14.64 -23.81 23.02
N TYR A 665 15.15 -22.57 23.07
CA TYR A 665 14.33 -21.35 23.14
C TYR A 665 13.43 -21.15 21.91
N MET A 666 13.92 -21.46 20.70
CA MET A 666 13.13 -21.36 19.46
C MET A 666 12.04 -22.44 19.36
N ALA A 667 12.33 -23.66 19.83
CA ALA A 667 11.33 -24.74 19.88
C ALA A 667 10.17 -24.42 20.84
N GLU A 668 10.47 -23.75 21.96
CA GLU A 668 9.47 -23.31 22.93
C GLU A 668 8.66 -22.09 22.44
N ALA A 669 9.32 -21.17 21.73
CA ALA A 669 8.67 -20.01 21.10
C ALA A 669 7.71 -20.40 19.96
N MET A 670 8.02 -21.45 19.18
CA MET A 670 7.11 -21.97 18.15
C MET A 670 5.86 -22.64 18.74
N LYS A 671 5.94 -23.19 19.95
CA LYS A 671 4.78 -23.81 20.65
C LYS A 671 3.80 -22.78 21.23
N THR A 672 4.30 -21.61 21.65
CA THR A 672 3.51 -20.61 22.38
C THR A 672 3.02 -19.45 21.50
N GLY A 673 3.50 -19.36 20.25
CA GLY A 673 3.01 -18.41 19.24
C GLY A 673 3.43 -16.95 19.45
N ASN A 674 4.28 -16.66 20.44
CA ASN A 674 4.59 -15.29 20.88
C ASN A 674 5.97 -14.79 20.42
N LEU A 675 6.25 -14.95 19.12
CA LEU A 675 7.58 -14.73 18.54
C LEU A 675 8.06 -13.27 18.58
N LYS A 676 7.14 -12.29 18.48
CA LYS A 676 7.48 -10.86 18.40
C LYS A 676 7.95 -10.27 19.72
N ASP A 677 7.28 -10.57 20.84
CA ASP A 677 7.62 -10.00 22.15
C ASP A 677 8.96 -10.55 22.67
N MET A 678 9.30 -11.79 22.33
CA MET A 678 10.54 -12.42 22.77
C MET A 678 11.77 -12.01 21.94
N ILE A 679 11.62 -11.70 20.64
CA ILE A 679 12.70 -11.13 19.82
C ILE A 679 13.14 -9.77 20.38
N ALA A 680 12.20 -8.99 20.92
CA ALA A 680 12.50 -7.71 21.57
C ALA A 680 13.30 -7.87 22.88
N ASP A 681 13.10 -8.96 23.62
CA ASP A 681 13.88 -9.28 24.83
C ASP A 681 15.26 -9.90 24.53
N LEU A 682 15.41 -10.56 23.36
CA LEU A 682 16.67 -11.14 22.91
C LEU A 682 17.63 -10.14 22.28
N THR A 683 17.12 -9.13 21.59
CA THR A 683 17.93 -8.10 20.90
C THR A 683 18.29 -6.91 21.79
N GLY A 684 17.78 -6.88 23.02
CA GLY A 684 18.01 -5.81 23.99
C GLY A 684 17.29 -4.53 23.60
N LYS A 685 16.47 -3.99 24.51
CA LYS A 685 16.03 -2.59 24.41
C LYS A 685 17.28 -1.71 24.39
N GLY A 686 17.54 -1.04 23.27
CA GLY A 686 18.53 0.01 23.18
C GLY A 686 18.33 0.98 24.35
N ARG A 687 19.25 0.92 25.32
CA ARG A 687 19.39 2.01 26.29
C ARG A 687 19.89 3.20 25.48
N GLY A 688 19.06 4.24 25.47
CA GLY A 688 19.30 5.49 24.77
C GLY A 688 20.35 6.36 25.44
#